data_AF-Q1IA45-F1
#
_entry.id   AF-Q1IA45-F1
#
_cell.length_a   1.000
_cell.length_b   1.000
_cell.length_c   1.000
_cell.angle_alpha   90.00
_cell.angle_beta   90.00
_cell.angle_gamma   90.00
#
_symmetry.space_group_name_H-M   'P 1'
#
loop_
_entity.id
_entity.type
_entity.pdbx_description
1 polymer ?
#
loop_
_entity_poly.entity_id
_entity_poly.type
_entity_poly.pdbx_seq_one_letter_code
_entity_poly.pdbx_strand_id
1 'polypeptide(L)'
;MSVNLDTADLDLEGMPRFQQSLGQARRLVLLSHCTLLGAGLLWLLAFLVGLFAPVSHWTVLLAVNAAALMLLGAVAQSVWTPVSWRAEALGERPAQLAFWRAQAPEDEPPANAYERWLARIGDAWRKQLQRVGHDALRLAALALLALVVLAGAWRLDLPAPALAGQPGWVAMAVFGAIAFGLLVFERHLMATAASDWPEAGALAAVVRLVIAVQVLSIPCLVFADGLRLWPARLAVLIAILPGLLALELLLRAVLSVFRPQRPREEPTLVANSLTAGLLQWPPRPLAFLQGELQQRLGIDLRQVWAFGFMRRALLPVAGLVALVGWLLTGVVQVPMNGRGVYERFGAPVAVYPPGLHVGLPWPLGRVLAVDNGTLHELATSGDAGLADPLSDAEGPPPVSANRLWDAAHVAENAQVIAGSDGGRQSFQIVNMDVRFIYRIGLDDASAIAATYHTRDVAQLVRSIANRVLVHDFANRSLDGLLGAQREALGRDIGNAVQADLDRLDSGVQILATAVEAIHPPAGAANAYHGVQAAQIGAQALVAEERGQAARQAALARQNAAVQTDKASADAHEITARAQAQDIAFKAESAAWRQAGQAFILEQYLARLSQGLAAGNALIIDHRLTAAQAPTLDLRTFASPVDPTTSRPQQERAH
;
A
#
# COMPACT_ATOMS: atom_id res chain seq x y z
N MET A 1 -40.66 -9.28 53.04
CA MET A 1 -41.78 -10.25 53.09
C MET A 1 -42.72 -9.92 51.95
N SER A 2 -43.04 -10.91 51.10
CA SER A 2 -44.06 -10.78 50.06
C SER A 2 -45.44 -10.72 50.70
N VAL A 3 -46.28 -9.79 50.28
CA VAL A 3 -47.67 -9.69 50.74
C VAL A 3 -48.55 -10.70 50.02
N ASN A 4 -49.42 -11.39 50.75
CA ASN A 4 -50.47 -12.24 50.18
C ASN A 4 -51.82 -11.57 50.47
N LEU A 5 -52.60 -11.26 49.44
CA LEU A 5 -53.90 -10.58 49.58
C LEU A 5 -54.95 -11.43 50.32
N ASP A 6 -54.72 -12.73 50.51
CA ASP A 6 -55.62 -13.64 51.24
C ASP A 6 -55.38 -13.64 52.77
N THR A 7 -54.36 -12.96 53.30
CA THR A 7 -54.17 -12.85 54.76
C THR A 7 -55.10 -11.79 55.37
N ALA A 8 -55.87 -12.19 56.40
CA ALA A 8 -56.75 -11.30 57.16
C ALA A 8 -55.96 -10.20 57.90
N ASP A 9 -56.55 -8.99 58.03
CA ASP A 9 -56.00 -7.80 58.71
C ASP A 9 -54.79 -7.10 58.05
N LEU A 10 -54.66 -7.13 56.72
CA LEU A 10 -53.66 -6.33 56.01
C LEU A 10 -54.10 -4.87 55.78
N ASP A 11 -53.50 -3.93 56.49
CA ASP A 11 -53.56 -2.50 56.17
C ASP A 11 -52.62 -2.16 55.00
N LEU A 12 -53.13 -2.28 53.77
CA LEU A 12 -52.38 -1.95 52.55
C LEU A 12 -52.16 -0.43 52.40
N GLU A 13 -53.07 0.40 52.90
CA GLU A 13 -52.96 1.85 52.84
C GLU A 13 -51.90 2.39 53.80
N GLY A 14 -51.65 1.73 54.93
CA GLY A 14 -50.57 2.06 55.87
C GLY A 14 -49.15 1.76 55.38
N MET A 15 -48.98 1.06 54.24
CA MET A 15 -47.66 0.70 53.71
C MET A 15 -47.16 1.72 52.66
N PRO A 16 -46.03 2.41 52.88
CA PRO A 16 -45.55 3.47 51.98
C PRO A 16 -45.26 2.99 50.55
N ARG A 17 -44.83 1.72 50.37
CA ARG A 17 -44.61 1.10 49.05
C ARG A 17 -45.87 0.90 48.21
N PHE A 18 -47.05 0.85 48.82
CA PHE A 18 -48.33 0.77 48.10
C PHE A 18 -48.80 2.18 47.71
N GLN A 19 -48.77 3.15 48.63
CA GLN A 19 -49.16 4.54 48.34
C GLN A 19 -48.35 5.20 47.21
N GLN A 20 -47.05 4.93 47.14
CA GLN A 20 -46.18 5.55 46.12
C GLN A 20 -46.18 4.82 44.77
N SER A 21 -46.85 3.67 44.68
CA SER A 21 -46.76 2.75 43.53
C SER A 21 -47.22 3.38 42.21
N LEU A 22 -48.29 4.18 42.22
CA LEU A 22 -48.80 4.83 41.00
C LEU A 22 -47.81 5.84 40.41
N GLY A 23 -47.18 6.64 41.27
CA GLY A 23 -46.15 7.60 40.88
C GLY A 23 -44.90 6.91 40.36
N GLN A 24 -44.48 5.83 41.03
CA GLN A 24 -43.35 5.00 40.62
C GLN A 24 -43.63 4.32 39.27
N ALA A 25 -44.83 3.77 39.05
CA ALA A 25 -45.23 3.15 37.79
C ALA A 25 -45.13 4.13 36.60
N ARG A 26 -45.61 5.38 36.76
CA ARG A 26 -45.48 6.42 35.72
C ARG A 26 -44.02 6.73 35.38
N ARG A 27 -43.16 6.88 36.39
CA ARG A 27 -41.72 7.15 36.20
C ARG A 27 -41.02 5.98 35.50
N LEU A 28 -41.36 4.74 35.84
CA LEU A 28 -40.80 3.55 35.19
C LEU A 28 -41.21 3.41 33.73
N VAL A 29 -42.46 3.75 33.40
CA VAL A 29 -42.92 3.82 32.00
C VAL A 29 -42.10 4.84 31.22
N LEU A 30 -41.93 6.05 31.77
CA LEU A 30 -41.14 7.11 31.12
C LEU A 30 -39.67 6.69 30.95
N LEU A 31 -39.05 6.13 31.99
CA LEU A 31 -37.68 5.61 31.93
C LEU A 31 -37.52 4.52 30.85
N SER A 32 -38.44 3.56 30.80
CA SER A 32 -38.45 2.50 29.79
C SER A 32 -38.50 3.07 28.37
N HIS A 33 -39.40 4.03 28.10
CA HIS A 33 -39.51 4.63 26.77
C HIS A 33 -38.27 5.46 26.40
N CYS A 34 -37.77 6.30 27.32
CA CYS A 34 -36.58 7.11 27.07
C CYS A 34 -35.33 6.26 26.80
N THR A 35 -35.12 5.20 27.59
CA THR A 35 -33.96 4.31 27.44
C THR A 35 -34.04 3.46 26.17
N LEU A 36 -35.22 2.94 25.82
CA LEU A 36 -35.41 2.17 24.58
C LEU A 36 -35.32 3.05 23.32
N LEU A 37 -35.85 4.27 23.37
CA LEU A 37 -35.69 5.25 22.27
C LEU A 37 -34.21 5.63 22.10
N GLY A 38 -33.50 5.89 23.20
CA GLY A 38 -32.06 6.15 23.17
C GLY A 38 -31.26 4.97 22.62
N ALA A 39 -31.58 3.75 23.06
CA ALA A 39 -30.97 2.52 22.54
C ALA A 39 -31.22 2.34 21.03
N GLY A 40 -32.44 2.58 20.57
CA GLY A 40 -32.81 2.52 19.16
C GLY A 40 -32.07 3.55 18.30
N LEU A 41 -31.94 4.79 18.77
CA LEU A 41 -31.17 5.84 18.08
C LEU A 41 -29.68 5.48 17.99
N LEU A 42 -29.07 5.00 19.08
CA LEU A 42 -27.67 4.60 19.08
C LEU A 42 -27.42 3.38 18.19
N TRP A 43 -28.33 2.40 18.20
CA TRP A 43 -28.24 1.23 17.31
C TRP A 43 -28.41 1.62 15.84
N LEU A 44 -29.36 2.50 15.52
CA LEU A 44 -29.53 3.01 14.15
C LEU A 44 -28.27 3.75 13.68
N LEU A 45 -27.68 4.58 14.54
CA LEU A 45 -26.43 5.27 14.23
C LEU A 45 -25.27 4.27 14.04
N ALA A 46 -25.17 3.24 14.89
CA ALA A 46 -24.17 2.17 14.75
C ALA A 46 -24.32 1.43 13.41
N PHE A 47 -25.57 1.11 13.02
CA PHE A 47 -25.89 0.47 11.75
C PHE A 47 -25.50 1.33 10.55
N LEU A 48 -25.85 2.62 10.56
CA LEU A 48 -25.48 3.56 9.50
C LEU A 48 -23.95 3.70 9.37
N VAL A 49 -23.25 3.88 10.50
CA VAL A 49 -21.77 3.94 10.47
C VAL A 49 -21.17 2.63 9.97
N GLY A 50 -21.73 1.48 10.35
CA GLY A 50 -21.26 0.17 9.88
C GLY A 50 -21.45 -0.05 8.38
N LEU A 51 -22.48 0.55 7.78
CA LEU A 51 -22.74 0.45 6.34
C LEU A 51 -21.68 1.19 5.50
N PHE A 52 -21.22 2.36 5.96
CA PHE A 52 -20.26 3.19 5.23
C PHE A 52 -18.81 3.01 5.67
N ALA A 53 -18.59 2.63 6.93
CA ALA A 53 -17.27 2.50 7.54
C ALA A 53 -17.22 1.25 8.44
N PRO A 54 -17.20 0.03 7.84
CA PRO A 54 -17.31 -1.23 8.59
C PRO A 54 -16.14 -1.49 9.54
N VAL A 55 -15.01 -0.81 9.35
CA VAL A 55 -13.81 -0.93 10.19
C VAL A 55 -13.71 0.17 11.25
N SER A 56 -14.77 0.99 11.40
CA SER A 56 -14.79 2.10 12.34
C SER A 56 -15.07 1.64 13.78
N HIS A 57 -14.24 2.11 14.72
CA HIS A 57 -14.42 1.87 16.16
C HIS A 57 -15.76 2.41 16.72
N TRP A 58 -16.37 3.39 16.03
CA TRP A 58 -17.67 3.96 16.39
C TRP A 58 -18.79 2.93 16.39
N THR A 59 -18.73 1.94 15.49
CA THR A 59 -19.76 0.88 15.41
C THR A 59 -19.88 0.14 16.73
N VAL A 60 -18.75 -0.26 17.30
CA VAL A 60 -18.68 -0.98 18.57
C VAL A 60 -19.11 -0.09 19.73
N LEU A 61 -18.59 1.12 19.81
CA LEU A 61 -18.88 2.04 20.90
C LEU A 61 -20.40 2.34 21.00
N LEU A 62 -21.03 2.60 19.86
CA LEU A 62 -22.46 2.89 19.78
C LEU A 62 -23.31 1.65 20.09
N ALA A 63 -22.94 0.48 19.56
CA ALA A 63 -23.65 -0.78 19.81
C ALA A 63 -23.59 -1.19 21.30
N VAL A 64 -22.44 -1.02 21.95
CA VAL A 64 -22.26 -1.34 23.38
C VAL A 64 -23.11 -0.43 24.27
N ASN A 65 -23.14 0.87 23.98
CA ASN A 65 -24.00 1.82 24.70
C ASN A 65 -25.49 1.60 24.41
N ALA A 66 -25.86 1.25 23.17
CA ALA A 66 -27.22 0.88 22.81
C ALA A 66 -27.69 -0.34 23.61
N ALA A 67 -26.88 -1.40 23.66
CA ALA A 67 -27.18 -2.60 24.42
C ALA A 67 -27.34 -2.31 25.92
N ALA A 68 -26.47 -1.48 26.51
CA ALA A 68 -26.55 -1.10 27.91
C ALA A 68 -27.86 -0.34 28.24
N LEU A 69 -28.25 0.64 27.42
CA LEU A 69 -29.51 1.37 27.59
C LEU A 69 -30.73 0.45 27.40
N MET A 70 -30.67 -0.48 26.45
CA MET A 70 -31.74 -1.41 26.20
C MET A 70 -31.99 -2.37 27.38
N LEU A 71 -30.92 -2.84 28.01
CA LEU A 71 -31.00 -3.67 29.22
C LEU A 71 -31.56 -2.88 30.41
N LEU A 72 -31.22 -1.59 30.54
CA LEU A 72 -31.85 -0.72 31.54
C LEU A 72 -33.36 -0.56 31.29
N GLY A 73 -33.78 -0.41 30.03
CA GLY A 73 -35.19 -0.42 29.63
C GLY A 73 -35.88 -1.75 29.99
N ALA A 74 -35.23 -2.88 29.71
CA ALA A 74 -35.74 -4.21 30.05
C ALA A 74 -35.93 -4.41 31.57
N VAL A 75 -34.97 -3.93 32.37
CA VAL A 75 -35.05 -3.98 33.84
C VAL A 75 -36.13 -3.04 34.35
N ALA A 76 -36.25 -1.82 33.82
CA ALA A 76 -37.32 -0.89 34.17
C ALA A 76 -38.71 -1.48 33.89
N GLN A 77 -38.87 -2.21 32.79
CA GLN A 77 -40.12 -2.94 32.49
C GLN A 77 -40.36 -4.10 33.47
N SER A 78 -39.33 -4.85 33.84
CA SER A 78 -39.47 -5.92 34.85
C SER A 78 -39.78 -5.38 36.25
N VAL A 79 -39.30 -4.18 36.61
CA VAL A 79 -39.61 -3.51 37.88
C VAL A 79 -41.03 -2.92 37.85
N TRP A 80 -41.55 -2.57 36.67
CA TRP A 80 -42.91 -2.06 36.55
C TRP A 80 -43.96 -3.09 36.98
N THR A 81 -43.78 -4.38 36.72
CA THR A 81 -44.75 -5.44 37.07
C THR A 81 -45.11 -5.50 38.57
N PRO A 82 -44.16 -5.62 39.51
CA PRO A 82 -44.51 -5.62 40.94
C PRO A 82 -45.09 -4.28 41.39
N VAL A 83 -44.67 -3.16 40.79
CA VAL A 83 -45.19 -1.83 41.12
C VAL A 83 -46.61 -1.64 40.60
N SER A 84 -46.94 -2.11 39.40
CA SER A 84 -48.29 -2.05 38.83
C SER A 84 -49.25 -2.95 39.59
N TRP A 85 -48.78 -4.14 40.02
CA TRP A 85 -49.55 -5.03 40.88
C TRP A 85 -49.91 -4.38 42.22
N ARG A 86 -48.99 -3.63 42.85
CA ARG A 86 -49.27 -2.88 44.09
C ARG A 86 -50.31 -1.77 43.89
N ALA A 87 -50.26 -1.07 42.76
CA ALA A 87 -51.26 -0.05 42.42
C ALA A 87 -52.65 -0.68 42.19
N GLU A 88 -52.69 -1.81 41.48
CA GLU A 88 -53.93 -2.57 41.25
C GLU A 88 -54.53 -3.13 42.55
N ALA A 89 -53.68 -3.55 43.50
CA ALA A 89 -54.12 -4.01 44.81
C ALA A 89 -54.81 -2.91 45.65
N LEU A 90 -54.49 -1.63 45.42
CA LEU A 90 -55.19 -0.47 46.00
C LEU A 90 -56.42 -0.04 45.19
N GLY A 91 -56.77 -0.74 44.11
CA GLY A 91 -57.86 -0.37 43.21
C GLY A 91 -57.50 0.78 42.24
N GLU A 92 -56.24 1.20 42.19
CA GLU A 92 -55.76 2.23 41.28
C GLU A 92 -55.41 1.64 39.91
N ARG A 93 -55.57 2.42 38.83
CA ARG A 93 -55.20 2.00 37.47
C ARG A 93 -53.79 2.49 37.12
N PRO A 94 -52.77 1.61 37.05
CA PRO A 94 -51.40 2.01 36.76
C PRO A 94 -51.23 2.51 35.31
N ALA A 95 -50.22 3.35 35.09
CA ALA A 95 -49.82 3.79 33.76
C ALA A 95 -49.28 2.61 32.94
N GLN A 96 -49.79 2.45 31.72
CA GLN A 96 -49.56 1.27 30.90
C GLN A 96 -48.23 1.35 30.12
N LEU A 97 -47.50 0.24 30.04
CA LEU A 97 -46.42 0.04 29.07
C LEU A 97 -47.07 -0.21 27.70
N ALA A 98 -47.11 0.80 26.84
CA ALA A 98 -47.76 0.72 25.53
C ALA A 98 -47.03 -0.25 24.58
N PHE A 99 -47.70 -1.33 24.17
CA PHE A 99 -47.49 -1.99 22.85
C PHE A 99 -48.63 -2.96 22.50
N TRP A 100 -49.32 -3.55 23.48
CA TRP A 100 -50.50 -4.41 23.23
C TRP A 100 -51.64 -4.08 24.18
N ARG A 101 -52.56 -3.23 23.73
CA ARG A 101 -53.93 -3.24 24.22
C ARG A 101 -54.72 -4.14 23.27
N ALA A 102 -54.67 -5.45 23.51
CA ALA A 102 -55.83 -6.23 23.15
C ALA A 102 -56.86 -5.92 24.24
N GLN A 103 -57.75 -4.95 24.00
CA GLN A 103 -59.12 -5.18 24.45
C GLN A 103 -59.43 -6.59 23.96
N ALA A 104 -59.69 -7.53 24.87
CA ALA A 104 -60.21 -8.81 24.46
C ALA A 104 -61.37 -8.46 23.51
N PRO A 105 -61.33 -8.87 22.24
CA PRO A 105 -62.52 -8.76 21.40
C PRO A 105 -63.65 -9.37 22.22
N GLU A 106 -64.80 -8.70 22.30
CA GLU A 106 -66.01 -9.41 22.72
C GLU A 106 -66.16 -10.55 21.71
N ASP A 107 -65.82 -11.77 22.13
CA ASP A 107 -65.71 -12.92 21.22
C ASP A 107 -67.09 -13.19 20.61
N GLU A 108 -67.31 -12.75 19.37
CA GLU A 108 -68.39 -13.26 18.54
C GLU A 108 -68.15 -14.76 18.31
N PRO A 109 -69.17 -15.62 18.45
CA PRO A 109 -68.99 -17.06 18.32
C PRO A 109 -68.49 -17.40 16.90
N PRO A 110 -67.46 -18.26 16.76
CA PRO A 110 -66.84 -18.55 15.47
C PRO A 110 -67.86 -19.16 14.50
N ALA A 111 -68.04 -18.51 13.34
CA ALA A 111 -69.06 -18.87 12.36
C ALA A 111 -68.68 -20.13 11.56
N ASN A 112 -67.37 -20.44 11.44
CA ASN A 112 -66.89 -21.52 10.56
C ASN A 112 -66.00 -22.58 11.23
N ALA A 113 -65.88 -23.76 10.61
CA ALA A 113 -65.02 -24.85 11.11
C ALA A 113 -63.52 -24.50 11.12
N TYR A 114 -63.07 -23.73 10.12
CA TYR A 114 -61.71 -23.18 10.06
C TYR A 114 -61.43 -22.20 11.20
N GLU A 115 -62.36 -21.28 11.48
CA GLU A 115 -62.25 -20.32 12.59
C GLU A 115 -62.22 -21.03 13.95
N ARG A 116 -62.98 -22.11 14.14
CA ARG A 116 -62.92 -22.93 15.36
C ARG A 116 -61.58 -23.64 15.55
N TRP A 117 -60.96 -24.13 14.47
CA TRP A 117 -59.64 -24.74 14.54
C TRP A 117 -58.55 -23.69 14.83
N LEU A 118 -58.62 -22.53 14.17
CA LEU A 118 -57.72 -21.41 14.40
C LEU A 118 -57.88 -20.82 15.81
N ALA A 119 -59.11 -20.73 16.32
CA ALA A 119 -59.40 -20.33 17.70
C ALA A 119 -58.84 -21.33 18.72
N ARG A 120 -58.96 -22.65 18.48
CA ARG A 120 -58.35 -23.66 19.38
C ARG A 120 -56.83 -23.56 19.42
N ILE A 121 -56.19 -23.37 18.26
CA ILE A 121 -54.74 -23.17 18.20
C ILE A 121 -54.37 -21.84 18.86
N GLY A 122 -55.11 -20.78 18.57
CA GLY A 122 -54.95 -19.46 19.17
C GLY A 122 -55.08 -19.52 20.69
N ASP A 123 -56.08 -20.20 21.22
CA ASP A 123 -56.33 -20.38 22.65
C ASP A 123 -55.29 -21.28 23.31
N ALA A 124 -54.85 -22.34 22.63
CA ALA A 124 -53.75 -23.17 23.10
C ALA A 124 -52.46 -22.34 23.22
N TRP A 125 -52.13 -21.54 22.20
CA TRP A 125 -51.01 -20.60 22.24
C TRP A 125 -51.19 -19.52 23.29
N ARG A 126 -52.39 -18.95 23.43
CA ARG A 126 -52.70 -17.92 24.43
C ARG A 126 -52.54 -18.46 25.85
N LYS A 127 -53.05 -19.66 26.13
CA LYS A 127 -52.89 -20.36 27.42
C LYS A 127 -51.43 -20.72 27.67
N GLN A 128 -50.68 -21.15 26.66
CA GLN A 128 -49.25 -21.44 26.77
C GLN A 128 -48.44 -20.16 27.06
N LEU A 129 -48.72 -19.05 26.38
CA LEU A 129 -48.09 -17.74 26.59
C LEU A 129 -48.43 -17.14 27.96
N GLN A 130 -49.67 -17.30 28.42
CA GLN A 130 -50.09 -16.89 29.76
C GLN A 130 -49.33 -17.67 30.86
N ARG A 131 -49.03 -18.96 30.66
CA ARG A 131 -48.21 -19.76 31.59
C ARG A 131 -46.75 -19.28 31.68
N VAL A 132 -46.18 -18.81 30.58
CA VAL A 132 -44.80 -18.28 30.53
C VAL A 132 -44.69 -16.92 31.21
N GLY A 133 -45.79 -16.14 31.23
CA GLY A 133 -45.83 -14.80 31.80
C GLY A 133 -45.29 -13.75 30.83
N HIS A 134 -46.06 -12.68 30.62
CA HIS A 134 -45.73 -11.62 29.67
C HIS A 134 -44.43 -10.87 30.05
N ASP A 135 -44.03 -10.90 31.32
CA ASP A 135 -42.82 -10.23 31.80
C ASP A 135 -41.54 -10.98 31.44
N ALA A 136 -41.57 -12.31 31.58
CA ALA A 136 -40.46 -13.17 31.23
C ALA A 136 -40.14 -13.08 29.74
N LEU A 137 -41.17 -13.08 28.89
CA LEU A 137 -41.03 -12.96 27.44
C LEU A 137 -40.41 -11.62 27.03
N ARG A 138 -40.88 -10.50 27.60
CA ARG A 138 -40.34 -9.16 27.30
C ARG A 138 -38.88 -9.03 27.74
N LEU A 139 -38.57 -9.49 28.95
CA LEU A 139 -37.20 -9.50 29.47
C LEU A 139 -36.27 -10.37 28.61
N ALA A 140 -36.71 -11.57 28.24
CA ALA A 140 -35.95 -12.46 27.36
C ALA A 140 -35.74 -11.85 25.97
N ALA A 141 -36.77 -11.25 25.37
CA ALA A 141 -36.68 -10.65 24.04
C ALA A 141 -35.68 -9.48 24.01
N LEU A 142 -35.75 -8.55 24.97
CA LEU A 142 -34.82 -7.43 25.04
C LEU A 142 -33.40 -7.87 25.41
N ALA A 143 -33.25 -8.87 26.30
CA ALA A 143 -31.93 -9.43 26.61
C ALA A 143 -31.30 -10.14 25.40
N LEU A 144 -32.09 -10.91 24.65
CA LEU A 144 -31.64 -11.57 23.43
C LEU A 144 -31.26 -10.55 22.35
N LEU A 145 -32.07 -9.50 22.15
CA LEU A 145 -31.75 -8.45 21.19
C LEU A 145 -30.45 -7.73 21.58
N ALA A 146 -30.18 -7.54 22.88
CA ALA A 146 -28.93 -6.95 23.36
C ALA A 146 -27.74 -7.84 23.00
N LEU A 147 -27.86 -9.16 23.19
CA LEU A 147 -26.81 -10.12 22.81
C LEU A 147 -26.55 -10.13 21.30
N VAL A 148 -27.59 -10.03 20.47
CA VAL A 148 -27.43 -9.96 19.01
C VAL A 148 -26.69 -8.69 18.60
N VAL A 149 -27.04 -7.54 19.19
CA VAL A 149 -26.35 -6.27 18.93
C VAL A 149 -24.87 -6.35 19.33
N LEU A 150 -24.57 -6.92 20.50
CA LEU A 150 -23.19 -7.08 20.97
C LEU A 150 -22.40 -8.09 20.13
N ALA A 151 -23.03 -9.20 19.69
CA ALA A 151 -22.38 -10.20 18.86
C ALA A 151 -21.95 -9.63 17.49
N GLY A 152 -22.80 -8.78 16.87
CA GLY A 152 -22.44 -8.07 15.64
C GLY A 152 -21.33 -7.03 15.82
N ALA A 153 -21.17 -6.49 17.03
CA ALA A 153 -20.16 -5.50 17.38
C ALA A 153 -18.85 -6.10 17.91
N TRP A 154 -18.78 -7.42 18.14
CA TRP A 154 -17.64 -8.05 18.78
C TRP A 154 -16.50 -8.32 17.78
N ARG A 155 -15.61 -7.33 17.60
CA ARG A 155 -14.52 -7.36 16.60
C ARG A 155 -13.19 -6.92 17.17
N LEU A 156 -12.27 -7.86 17.40
CA LEU A 156 -10.92 -7.59 17.94
C LEU A 156 -9.89 -7.18 16.86
N ASP A 157 -10.27 -7.29 15.59
CA ASP A 157 -9.48 -6.98 14.39
C ASP A 157 -9.53 -5.50 13.97
N LEU A 158 -10.08 -4.63 14.83
CA LEU A 158 -10.20 -3.20 14.53
C LEU A 158 -8.83 -2.50 14.48
N PRO A 159 -8.59 -1.64 13.47
CA PRO A 159 -7.37 -0.84 13.36
C PRO A 159 -7.34 0.25 14.43
N ALA A 160 -6.19 0.94 14.52
CA ALA A 160 -6.05 2.07 15.43
C ALA A 160 -7.12 3.14 15.10
N PRO A 161 -7.88 3.61 16.10
CA PRO A 161 -8.98 4.55 15.87
C PRO A 161 -8.43 5.88 15.36
N ALA A 162 -8.99 6.35 14.24
CA ALA A 162 -8.61 7.61 13.61
C ALA A 162 -8.76 8.80 14.56
N LEU A 163 -7.99 9.87 14.31
CA LEU A 163 -7.94 11.07 15.14
C LEU A 163 -9.34 11.55 15.53
N ALA A 164 -9.55 11.80 16.82
CA ALA A 164 -10.81 12.33 17.34
C ALA A 164 -11.15 13.70 16.71
N GLY A 165 -12.02 13.68 15.69
CA GLY A 165 -12.57 14.90 15.09
C GLY A 165 -13.67 15.54 15.95
N GLN A 166 -14.33 16.56 15.41
CA GLN A 166 -15.53 17.19 16.01
C GLN A 166 -16.59 16.20 16.55
N PRO A 167 -16.97 15.10 15.86
CA PRO A 167 -17.95 14.15 16.39
C PRO A 167 -17.48 13.44 17.67
N GLY A 168 -16.16 13.24 17.83
CA GLY A 168 -15.57 12.69 19.05
C GLY A 168 -15.88 13.55 20.28
N TRP A 169 -15.65 14.86 20.16
CA TRP A 169 -15.92 15.81 21.24
C TRP A 169 -17.39 15.91 21.61
N VAL A 170 -18.28 15.92 20.61
CA VAL A 170 -19.73 15.93 20.83
C VAL A 170 -20.17 14.66 21.55
N ALA A 171 -19.72 13.48 21.11
CA ALA A 171 -20.07 12.23 21.75
C ALA A 171 -19.57 12.14 23.21
N MET A 172 -18.37 12.62 23.50
CA MET A 172 -17.85 12.68 24.87
C MET A 172 -18.70 13.58 25.76
N ALA A 173 -19.10 14.75 25.28
CA ALA A 173 -19.98 15.66 26.02
C ALA A 173 -21.37 15.03 26.27
N VAL A 174 -21.94 14.36 25.28
CA VAL A 174 -23.24 13.68 25.39
C VAL A 174 -23.17 12.51 26.37
N PHE A 175 -22.19 11.61 26.26
CA PHE A 175 -22.02 10.51 27.21
C PHE A 175 -21.74 11.01 28.62
N GLY A 176 -20.94 12.07 28.78
CA GLY A 176 -20.70 12.70 30.08
C GLY A 176 -21.97 13.27 30.71
N ALA A 177 -22.78 13.99 29.93
CA ALA A 177 -24.04 14.58 30.40
C ALA A 177 -25.08 13.52 30.79
N ILE A 178 -25.24 12.47 29.97
CA ILE A 178 -26.16 11.36 30.26
C ILE A 178 -25.66 10.57 31.49
N ALA A 179 -24.37 10.27 31.58
CA ALA A 179 -23.80 9.60 32.75
C ALA A 179 -24.00 10.41 34.04
N PHE A 180 -23.88 11.74 33.99
CA PHE A 180 -24.18 12.61 35.13
C PHE A 180 -25.67 12.58 35.51
N GLY A 181 -26.58 12.69 34.53
CA GLY A 181 -28.02 12.57 34.77
C GLY A 181 -28.41 11.23 35.39
N LEU A 182 -27.84 10.13 34.89
CA LEU A 182 -28.02 8.79 35.47
C LEU A 182 -27.39 8.67 36.85
N LEU A 183 -26.28 9.34 37.14
CA LEU A 183 -25.67 9.36 38.47
C LEU A 183 -26.59 10.03 39.48
N VAL A 184 -27.20 11.17 39.14
CA VAL A 184 -28.19 11.84 39.99
C VAL A 184 -29.39 10.93 40.24
N PHE A 185 -29.88 10.26 39.18
CA PHE A 185 -30.97 9.30 39.28
C PHE A 185 -30.61 8.09 40.17
N GLU A 186 -29.40 7.56 40.03
CA GLU A 186 -28.90 6.43 40.82
C GLU A 186 -28.74 6.81 42.30
N ARG A 187 -28.22 8.01 42.60
CA ARG A 187 -28.15 8.53 43.97
C ARG A 187 -29.53 8.68 44.59
N HIS A 188 -30.51 9.14 43.81
CA HIS A 188 -31.91 9.23 44.28
C HIS A 188 -32.48 7.84 44.61
N LEU A 189 -32.28 6.84 43.75
CA LEU A 189 -32.73 5.47 44.02
C LEU A 189 -32.08 4.84 45.25
N MET A 190 -30.79 5.10 45.48
CA MET A 190 -30.05 4.62 46.66
C MET A 190 -30.46 5.33 47.96
N ALA A 191 -30.96 6.57 47.88
CA ALA A 191 -31.43 7.33 49.04
C ALA A 191 -32.83 6.90 49.51
N THR A 192 -33.63 6.27 48.64
CA THR A 192 -34.97 5.77 48.97
C THR A 192 -34.87 4.52 49.85
N ALA A 193 -35.62 4.50 50.95
CA ALA A 193 -35.64 3.35 51.86
C ALA A 193 -36.27 2.12 51.20
N ALA A 194 -35.75 0.92 51.50
CA ALA A 194 -36.29 -0.34 50.99
C ALA A 194 -37.74 -0.63 51.46
N SER A 195 -38.21 0.05 52.51
CA SER A 195 -39.62 0.04 52.95
C SER A 195 -40.55 0.73 51.96
N ASP A 196 -40.03 1.75 51.25
CA ASP A 196 -40.81 2.65 50.39
C ASP A 196 -40.71 2.22 48.93
N TRP A 197 -39.53 1.72 48.53
CA TRP A 197 -39.33 1.13 47.20
C TRP A 197 -38.35 -0.06 47.25
N PRO A 198 -38.87 -1.29 47.38
CA PRO A 198 -38.04 -2.50 47.48
C PRO A 198 -37.11 -2.73 46.29
N GLU A 199 -37.57 -2.41 45.07
CA GLU A 199 -36.83 -2.65 43.82
C GLU A 199 -35.81 -1.55 43.48
N ALA A 200 -35.81 -0.41 44.18
CA ALA A 200 -34.92 0.71 43.89
C ALA A 200 -33.44 0.30 43.88
N GLY A 201 -33.08 -0.60 44.81
CA GLY A 201 -31.71 -1.15 44.91
C GLY A 201 -31.25 -1.92 43.67
N ALA A 202 -32.12 -2.75 43.12
CA ALA A 202 -31.83 -3.54 41.92
C ALA A 202 -31.78 -2.65 40.67
N LEU A 203 -32.69 -1.67 40.56
CA LEU A 203 -32.68 -0.71 39.45
C LEU A 203 -31.41 0.16 39.46
N ALA A 204 -31.02 0.66 40.63
CA ALA A 204 -29.80 1.45 40.81
C ALA A 204 -28.54 0.67 40.42
N ALA A 205 -28.49 -0.64 40.70
CA ALA A 205 -27.37 -1.50 40.29
C ALA A 205 -27.18 -1.47 38.76
N VAL A 206 -28.28 -1.60 38.01
CA VAL A 206 -28.24 -1.61 36.54
C VAL A 206 -27.94 -0.21 35.98
N VAL A 207 -28.52 0.84 36.57
CA VAL A 207 -28.16 2.22 36.22
C VAL A 207 -26.66 2.46 36.39
N ARG A 208 -26.05 1.95 37.46
CA ARG A 208 -24.61 2.04 37.69
C ARG A 208 -23.78 1.32 36.63
N LEU A 209 -24.25 0.16 36.13
CA LEU A 209 -23.62 -0.52 35.01
C LEU A 209 -23.66 0.32 33.73
N VAL A 210 -24.79 0.97 33.45
CA VAL A 210 -24.92 1.88 32.30
C VAL A 210 -24.03 3.12 32.44
N ILE A 211 -23.87 3.66 33.65
CA ILE A 211 -22.91 4.72 33.94
C ILE A 211 -21.48 4.24 33.67
N ALA A 212 -21.12 3.05 34.18
CA ALA A 212 -19.77 2.50 33.99
C ALA A 212 -19.44 2.29 32.51
N VAL A 213 -20.38 1.77 31.72
CA VAL A 213 -20.22 1.62 30.26
C VAL A 213 -19.98 2.98 29.58
N GLN A 214 -20.74 4.01 29.93
CA GLN A 214 -20.56 5.36 29.35
C GLN A 214 -19.24 6.00 29.77
N VAL A 215 -18.87 5.95 31.05
CA VAL A 215 -17.62 6.53 31.56
C VAL A 215 -16.41 5.81 30.96
N LEU A 216 -16.44 4.47 30.83
CA LEU A 216 -15.39 3.72 30.16
C LEU A 216 -15.33 3.97 28.65
N SER A 217 -16.43 4.42 28.03
CA SER A 217 -16.46 4.79 26.61
C SER A 217 -15.74 6.11 26.31
N ILE A 218 -15.63 7.02 27.29
CA ILE A 218 -14.95 8.33 27.15
C ILE A 218 -13.45 8.18 26.80
N PRO A 219 -12.61 7.42 27.53
CA PRO A 219 -11.20 7.28 27.18
C PRO A 219 -10.98 6.63 25.80
N CYS A 220 -11.91 5.81 25.32
CA CYS A 220 -11.85 5.27 23.96
C CYS A 220 -11.90 6.37 22.89
N LEU A 221 -12.60 7.48 23.18
CA LEU A 221 -12.71 8.65 22.31
C LEU A 221 -11.57 9.65 22.53
N VAL A 222 -11.15 9.88 23.78
CA VAL A 222 -10.06 10.83 24.11
C VAL A 222 -8.72 10.43 23.49
N PHE A 223 -8.42 9.12 23.49
CA PHE A 223 -7.12 8.60 23.06
C PHE A 223 -7.14 8.02 21.64
N ALA A 224 -8.12 8.41 20.82
CA ALA A 224 -8.15 8.08 19.42
C ALA A 224 -7.13 8.93 18.64
N ASP A 225 -5.91 8.41 18.48
CA ASP A 225 -4.75 9.11 17.89
C ASP A 225 -4.24 8.47 16.59
N GLY A 226 -4.86 7.38 16.11
CA GLY A 226 -4.43 6.63 14.93
C GLY A 226 -3.17 5.78 15.14
N LEU A 227 -2.55 5.82 16.32
CA LEU A 227 -1.30 5.11 16.62
C LEU A 227 -1.53 3.95 17.59
N ARG A 228 -2.44 4.13 18.56
CA ARG A 228 -2.64 3.17 19.66
C ARG A 228 -3.81 2.23 19.37
N LEU A 229 -3.58 0.92 19.51
CA LEU A 229 -4.62 -0.10 19.33
C LEU A 229 -5.52 -0.29 20.56
N TRP A 230 -5.05 0.13 21.75
CA TRP A 230 -5.76 -0.14 23.00
C TRP A 230 -7.15 0.52 23.11
N PRO A 231 -7.45 1.73 22.57
CA PRO A 231 -8.78 2.33 22.72
C PRO A 231 -9.86 1.54 21.97
N ALA A 232 -9.53 1.02 20.77
CA ALA A 232 -10.42 0.13 20.02
C ALA A 232 -10.64 -1.20 20.76
N ARG A 233 -9.57 -1.80 21.31
CA ARG A 233 -9.68 -3.04 22.11
C ARG A 233 -10.49 -2.82 23.39
N LEU A 234 -10.31 -1.68 24.05
CA LEU A 234 -11.09 -1.32 25.23
C LEU A 234 -12.58 -1.19 24.90
N ALA A 235 -12.93 -0.55 23.77
CA ALA A 235 -14.32 -0.44 23.33
C ALA A 235 -15.00 -1.81 23.17
N VAL A 236 -14.29 -2.81 22.63
CA VAL A 236 -14.77 -4.20 22.54
C VAL A 236 -14.85 -4.85 23.93
N LEU A 237 -13.84 -4.67 24.78
CA LEU A 237 -13.83 -5.26 26.12
C LEU A 237 -14.94 -4.72 27.03
N ILE A 238 -15.36 -3.45 26.86
CA ILE A 238 -16.49 -2.88 27.61
C ILE A 238 -17.79 -3.66 27.34
N ALA A 239 -17.94 -4.26 26.15
CA ALA A 239 -19.09 -5.08 25.78
C ALA A 239 -19.31 -6.31 26.70
N ILE A 240 -18.27 -6.76 27.42
CA ILE A 240 -18.38 -7.85 28.39
C ILE A 240 -19.38 -7.51 29.49
N LEU A 241 -19.43 -6.26 29.96
CA LEU A 241 -20.32 -5.85 31.04
C LEU A 241 -21.82 -6.00 30.68
N PRO A 242 -22.34 -5.33 29.63
CA PRO A 242 -23.72 -5.53 29.21
C PRO A 242 -23.96 -6.95 28.65
N GLY A 243 -22.95 -7.62 28.09
CA GLY A 243 -23.07 -9.01 27.63
C GLY A 243 -23.34 -9.99 28.76
N LEU A 244 -22.59 -9.90 29.87
CA LEU A 244 -22.83 -10.72 31.06
C LEU A 244 -24.18 -10.40 31.70
N LEU A 245 -24.57 -9.11 31.76
CA LEU A 245 -25.90 -8.71 32.24
C LEU A 245 -27.01 -9.30 31.37
N ALA A 246 -26.90 -9.21 30.04
CA ALA A 246 -27.89 -9.75 29.12
C ALA A 246 -28.02 -11.27 29.23
N LEU A 247 -26.89 -11.99 29.31
CA LEU A 247 -26.89 -13.44 29.51
C LEU A 247 -27.55 -13.82 30.83
N GLU A 248 -27.25 -13.08 31.90
CA GLU A 248 -27.85 -13.29 33.21
C GLU A 248 -29.37 -13.05 33.19
N LEU A 249 -29.83 -11.94 32.61
CA LEU A 249 -31.24 -11.61 32.51
C LEU A 249 -32.00 -12.61 31.63
N LEU A 250 -31.39 -13.09 30.55
CA LEU A 250 -31.96 -14.14 29.69
C LEU A 250 -32.12 -15.45 30.47
N LEU A 251 -31.08 -15.88 31.19
CA LEU A 251 -31.16 -17.08 32.04
C LEU A 251 -32.24 -16.93 33.11
N ARG A 252 -32.33 -15.76 33.76
CA ARG A 252 -33.37 -15.48 34.76
C ARG A 252 -34.77 -15.47 34.18
N ALA A 253 -34.94 -14.93 32.97
CA ALA A 253 -36.22 -14.97 32.26
C ALA A 253 -36.63 -16.42 31.98
N VAL A 254 -35.72 -17.28 31.50
CA VAL A 254 -35.98 -18.71 31.29
C VAL A 254 -36.33 -19.42 32.61
N LEU A 255 -35.57 -19.17 33.67
CA LEU A 255 -35.84 -19.77 34.99
C LEU A 255 -37.15 -19.28 35.62
N SER A 256 -37.61 -18.08 35.26
CA SER A 256 -38.88 -17.53 35.78
C SER A 256 -40.11 -18.28 35.27
N VAL A 257 -40.01 -18.97 34.13
CA VAL A 257 -41.10 -19.79 33.56
C VAL A 257 -41.47 -20.97 34.46
N PHE A 258 -40.52 -21.47 35.24
CA PHE A 258 -40.74 -22.58 36.17
C PHE A 258 -41.32 -22.14 37.52
N ARG A 259 -41.61 -20.85 37.70
CA ARG A 259 -42.20 -20.34 38.95
C ARG A 259 -43.74 -20.35 38.87
N PRO A 260 -44.43 -20.89 39.89
CA PRO A 260 -45.89 -20.84 39.93
C PRO A 260 -46.36 -19.38 40.06
N GLN A 261 -47.17 -18.94 39.09
CA GLN A 261 -47.77 -17.60 39.13
C GLN A 261 -48.98 -17.62 40.06
N ARG A 262 -48.89 -16.92 41.19
CA ARG A 262 -50.01 -16.73 42.14
C ARG A 262 -50.48 -15.28 42.04
N PRO A 263 -51.61 -14.97 41.39
CA PRO A 263 -52.02 -13.59 41.13
C PRO A 263 -52.35 -12.77 42.40
N ARG A 264 -52.57 -13.46 43.54
CA ARG A 264 -52.85 -12.84 44.84
C ARG A 264 -51.62 -12.65 45.73
N GLU A 265 -50.45 -13.14 45.32
CA GLU A 265 -49.19 -12.91 46.02
C GLU A 265 -48.36 -11.86 45.28
N GLU A 266 -47.68 -11.00 46.04
CA GLU A 266 -46.80 -9.96 45.52
C GLU A 266 -45.69 -10.60 44.65
N PRO A 267 -45.60 -10.26 43.34
CA PRO A 267 -44.64 -10.87 42.45
C PRO A 267 -43.22 -10.43 42.80
N THR A 268 -42.28 -11.37 42.73
CA THR A 268 -40.85 -11.08 42.99
C THR A 268 -40.17 -10.53 41.73
N LEU A 269 -39.25 -9.59 41.91
CA LEU A 269 -38.48 -9.03 40.80
C LEU A 269 -37.65 -10.11 40.10
N VAL A 270 -37.93 -10.34 38.81
CA VAL A 270 -37.20 -11.31 37.97
C VAL A 270 -35.82 -10.77 37.57
N ALA A 271 -35.72 -9.48 37.26
CA ALA A 271 -34.52 -8.81 36.77
C ALA A 271 -33.53 -8.36 37.87
N ASN A 272 -33.43 -9.07 38.99
CA ASN A 272 -32.41 -8.79 40.01
C ASN A 272 -31.05 -9.32 39.53
N SER A 273 -30.04 -8.46 39.30
CA SER A 273 -28.79 -8.86 38.64
C SER A 273 -27.58 -8.95 39.59
N LEU A 274 -26.90 -10.09 39.55
CA LEU A 274 -25.58 -10.35 40.11
C LEU A 274 -24.55 -9.44 39.48
N THR A 275 -24.47 -9.42 38.15
CA THR A 275 -23.44 -8.69 37.40
C THR A 275 -23.49 -7.19 37.70
N ALA A 276 -24.69 -6.60 37.73
CA ALA A 276 -24.91 -5.23 38.15
C ALA A 276 -24.63 -5.02 39.65
N GLY A 277 -24.97 -6.00 40.49
CA GLY A 277 -24.68 -5.98 41.93
C GLY A 277 -23.18 -5.98 42.27
N LEU A 278 -22.32 -6.53 41.40
CA LEU A 278 -20.86 -6.49 41.59
C LEU A 278 -20.26 -5.09 41.46
N LEU A 279 -20.95 -4.17 40.77
CA LEU A 279 -20.54 -2.76 40.70
C LEU A 279 -20.91 -1.97 41.96
N GLN A 280 -21.61 -2.58 42.92
CA GLN A 280 -21.89 -1.95 44.20
C GLN A 280 -20.69 -2.09 45.14
N TRP A 281 -20.11 -0.95 45.54
CA TRP A 281 -19.05 -0.94 46.55
C TRP A 281 -19.65 -1.03 47.97
N PRO A 282 -19.21 -1.97 48.83
CA PRO A 282 -18.19 -3.00 48.57
C PRO A 282 -18.74 -4.21 47.77
N PRO A 283 -17.99 -4.75 46.78
CA PRO A 283 -18.46 -5.88 45.99
C PRO A 283 -18.60 -7.13 46.86
N ARG A 284 -19.80 -7.71 46.89
CA ARG A 284 -20.11 -8.91 47.68
C ARG A 284 -20.73 -10.02 46.82
N PRO A 285 -20.01 -10.55 45.80
CA PRO A 285 -20.49 -11.63 44.91
C PRO A 285 -21.04 -12.82 45.69
N LEU A 286 -20.26 -13.24 46.69
CA LEU A 286 -20.58 -14.42 47.50
C LEU A 286 -21.81 -14.20 48.36
N ALA A 287 -22.01 -13.00 48.91
CA ALA A 287 -23.19 -12.72 49.73
C ALA A 287 -24.47 -12.71 48.89
N PHE A 288 -24.40 -12.20 47.65
CA PHE A 288 -25.53 -12.25 46.72
C PHE A 288 -25.84 -13.69 46.29
N LEU A 289 -24.82 -14.46 45.88
CA LEU A 289 -24.99 -15.87 45.51
C LEU A 289 -25.51 -16.70 46.69
N GLN A 290 -24.99 -16.48 47.89
CA GLN A 290 -25.49 -17.08 49.13
C GLN A 290 -26.95 -16.71 49.38
N GLY A 291 -27.31 -15.43 49.23
CA GLY A 291 -28.67 -14.96 49.38
C GLY A 291 -29.64 -15.60 48.39
N GLU A 292 -29.28 -15.69 47.11
CA GLU A 292 -30.10 -16.35 46.08
C GLU A 292 -30.19 -17.86 46.30
N LEU A 293 -29.08 -18.54 46.63
CA LEU A 293 -29.07 -19.97 46.91
C LEU A 293 -29.89 -20.30 48.17
N GLN A 294 -29.85 -19.45 49.18
CA GLN A 294 -30.65 -19.63 50.38
C GLN A 294 -32.13 -19.31 50.15
N GLN A 295 -32.45 -18.24 49.41
CA GLN A 295 -33.83 -17.84 49.10
C GLN A 295 -34.52 -18.78 48.10
N ARG A 296 -33.79 -19.36 47.14
CA ARG A 296 -34.38 -20.22 46.09
C ARG A 296 -34.17 -21.72 46.31
N LEU A 297 -33.04 -22.12 46.86
CA LEU A 297 -32.62 -23.54 46.97
C LEU A 297 -32.46 -24.01 48.42
N GLY A 298 -32.51 -23.10 49.42
CA GLY A 298 -32.38 -23.43 50.84
C GLY A 298 -30.98 -23.86 51.28
N ILE A 299 -29.95 -23.71 50.44
CA ILE A 299 -28.58 -24.16 50.72
C ILE A 299 -27.78 -23.04 51.41
N ASP A 300 -27.31 -23.29 52.64
CA ASP A 300 -26.46 -22.33 53.38
C ASP A 300 -24.97 -22.58 53.10
N LEU A 301 -24.39 -21.78 52.20
CA LEU A 301 -22.98 -21.86 51.82
C LEU A 301 -22.04 -21.07 52.75
N ARG A 302 -22.54 -20.42 53.82
CA ARG A 302 -21.69 -19.63 54.73
C ARG A 302 -20.65 -20.48 55.48
N GLN A 303 -20.87 -21.79 55.58
CA GLN A 303 -20.00 -22.73 56.30
C GLN A 303 -18.81 -23.24 55.46
N VAL A 304 -18.73 -22.91 54.18
CA VAL A 304 -17.68 -23.44 53.28
C VAL A 304 -16.42 -22.57 53.33
N TRP A 305 -15.38 -23.05 54.03
CA TRP A 305 -14.08 -22.38 54.20
C TRP A 305 -13.38 -22.00 52.88
N ALA A 306 -13.60 -22.78 51.80
CA ALA A 306 -12.94 -22.59 50.51
C ALA A 306 -13.18 -21.19 49.89
N PHE A 307 -14.38 -20.61 50.05
CA PHE A 307 -14.68 -19.29 49.53
C PHE A 307 -13.96 -18.16 50.30
N GLY A 308 -13.69 -18.38 51.60
CA GLY A 308 -12.91 -17.45 52.42
C GLY A 308 -11.44 -17.43 52.03
N PHE A 309 -10.86 -18.60 51.71
CA PHE A 309 -9.49 -18.73 51.21
C PHE A 309 -9.33 -18.08 49.83
N MET A 310 -10.26 -18.34 48.90
CA MET A 310 -10.24 -17.77 47.55
C MET A 310 -10.24 -16.24 47.56
N ARG A 311 -11.03 -15.61 48.45
CA ARG A 311 -11.04 -14.15 48.65
C ARG A 311 -9.69 -13.60 49.12
N ARG A 312 -8.98 -14.33 49.98
CA ARG A 312 -7.69 -13.90 50.55
C ARG A 312 -6.53 -14.12 49.59
N ALA A 313 -6.57 -15.16 48.77
CA ALA A 313 -5.50 -15.52 47.83
C ALA A 313 -5.60 -14.77 46.48
N LEU A 314 -6.79 -14.35 46.05
CA LEU A 314 -6.99 -13.73 44.73
C LEU A 314 -6.17 -12.44 44.54
N LEU A 315 -6.20 -11.51 45.50
CA LEU A 315 -5.50 -10.24 45.42
C LEU A 315 -3.97 -10.39 45.34
N PRO A 316 -3.29 -11.16 46.21
CA PRO A 316 -1.84 -11.33 46.12
C PRO A 316 -1.41 -12.09 44.86
N VAL A 317 -2.17 -13.09 44.41
CA VAL A 317 -1.88 -13.82 43.17
C VAL A 317 -2.05 -12.91 41.95
N ALA A 318 -3.15 -12.16 41.87
CA ALA A 318 -3.35 -11.19 40.80
C ALA A 318 -2.27 -10.10 40.79
N GLY A 319 -1.87 -9.62 41.97
CA GLY A 319 -0.77 -8.66 42.11
C GLY A 319 0.57 -9.22 41.64
N LEU A 320 0.87 -10.48 41.97
CA LEU A 320 2.08 -11.16 41.49
C LEU A 320 2.07 -11.34 39.97
N VAL A 321 0.95 -11.78 39.39
CA VAL A 321 0.81 -11.94 37.93
C VAL A 321 0.95 -10.59 37.23
N ALA A 322 0.35 -9.52 37.76
CA ALA A 322 0.50 -8.17 37.21
C ALA A 322 1.95 -7.67 37.31
N LEU A 323 2.65 -7.94 38.41
CA LEU A 323 4.06 -7.59 38.59
C LEU A 323 4.96 -8.32 37.60
N VAL A 324 4.76 -9.63 37.43
CA VAL A 324 5.52 -10.44 36.45
C VAL A 324 5.22 -9.96 35.02
N GLY A 325 3.95 -9.70 34.70
CA GLY A 325 3.56 -9.14 33.41
C GLY A 325 4.21 -7.78 33.15
N TRP A 326 4.26 -6.91 34.16
CA TRP A 326 4.94 -5.63 34.08
C TRP A 326 6.45 -5.79 33.87
N LEU A 327 7.13 -6.65 34.62
CA LEU A 327 8.57 -6.93 34.43
C LEU A 327 8.88 -7.48 33.04
N LEU A 328 8.02 -8.35 32.49
CA LEU A 328 8.18 -8.90 31.14
C LEU A 328 8.08 -7.83 30.04
N THR A 329 7.45 -6.67 30.29
CA THR A 329 7.48 -5.55 29.33
C THR A 329 8.87 -4.96 29.11
N GLY A 330 9.82 -5.22 30.01
CA GLY A 330 11.22 -4.82 29.85
C GLY A 330 12.03 -5.74 28.94
N VAL A 331 11.50 -6.92 28.58
CA VAL A 331 12.18 -7.87 27.69
C VAL A 331 11.81 -7.54 26.24
N VAL A 332 12.80 -7.19 25.43
CA VAL A 332 12.61 -6.81 24.03
C VAL A 332 13.51 -7.65 23.14
N GLN A 333 12.95 -8.14 22.04
CA GLN A 333 13.70 -8.80 20.97
C GLN A 333 13.89 -7.84 19.80
N VAL A 334 15.14 -7.63 19.41
CA VAL A 334 15.52 -6.84 18.23
C VAL A 334 15.82 -7.80 17.06
N PRO A 335 15.20 -7.61 15.88
CA PRO A 335 15.37 -8.51 14.74
C PRO A 335 16.77 -8.40 14.12
N MET A 336 17.18 -9.42 13.34
CA MET A 336 18.52 -9.50 12.73
C MET A 336 18.85 -8.36 11.76
N ASN A 337 17.84 -7.79 11.10
CA ASN A 337 17.96 -6.66 10.19
C ASN A 337 17.77 -5.29 10.87
N GLY A 338 17.63 -5.26 12.20
CA GLY A 338 17.35 -4.05 12.97
C GLY A 338 18.31 -3.84 14.14
N ARG A 339 18.26 -2.65 14.70
CA ARG A 339 18.89 -2.24 15.95
C ARG A 339 17.86 -1.51 16.80
N GLY A 340 18.01 -1.54 18.11
CA GLY A 340 17.06 -0.93 19.03
C GLY A 340 17.64 0.28 19.73
N VAL A 341 17.16 1.49 19.47
CA VAL A 341 17.55 2.66 20.28
C VAL A 341 16.83 2.59 21.62
N TYR A 342 17.58 2.34 22.70
CA TYR A 342 17.06 2.20 24.05
C TYR A 342 16.90 3.56 24.73
N GLU A 343 15.66 3.88 25.07
CA GLU A 343 15.24 5.01 25.88
C GLU A 343 15.13 4.61 27.35
N ARG A 344 15.69 5.45 28.22
CA ARG A 344 15.48 5.40 29.67
C ARG A 344 14.92 6.73 30.13
N PHE A 345 13.72 6.72 30.70
CA PHE A 345 12.96 7.93 31.05
C PHE A 345 12.83 8.93 29.87
N GLY A 346 12.76 8.42 28.63
CA GLY A 346 12.66 9.23 27.41
C GLY A 346 13.97 9.80 26.87
N ALA A 347 15.12 9.53 27.51
CA ALA A 347 16.43 9.89 26.97
C ALA A 347 17.08 8.68 26.26
N PRO A 348 17.67 8.85 25.05
CA PRO A 348 18.42 7.78 24.40
C PRO A 348 19.73 7.53 25.14
N VAL A 349 19.96 6.29 25.59
CA VAL A 349 21.15 5.91 26.38
C VAL A 349 22.06 4.97 25.62
N ALA A 350 21.50 4.01 24.88
CA ALA A 350 22.26 2.97 24.20
C ALA A 350 21.56 2.51 22.93
N VAL A 351 22.32 1.92 22.01
CA VAL A 351 21.78 1.23 20.84
C VAL A 351 22.04 -0.26 21.01
N TYR A 352 20.97 -1.04 20.98
CA TYR A 352 21.03 -2.49 21.12
C TYR A 352 21.25 -3.16 19.76
N PRO A 353 22.23 -4.07 19.65
CA PRO A 353 22.41 -4.89 18.45
C PRO A 353 21.25 -5.89 18.31
N PRO A 354 21.16 -6.62 17.18
CA PRO A 354 20.21 -7.71 17.04
C PRO A 354 20.31 -8.74 18.17
N GLY A 355 19.18 -9.16 18.74
CA GLY A 355 19.15 -10.13 19.84
C GLY A 355 18.11 -9.83 20.91
N LEU A 356 18.17 -10.60 22.00
CA LEU A 356 17.29 -10.43 23.15
C LEU A 356 17.94 -9.51 24.18
N HIS A 357 17.24 -8.45 24.56
CA HIS A 357 17.71 -7.46 25.52
C HIS A 357 16.72 -7.29 26.66
N VAL A 358 17.25 -6.90 27.82
CA VAL A 358 16.45 -6.61 29.01
C VAL A 358 16.70 -5.16 29.40
N GLY A 359 15.63 -4.38 29.43
CA GLY A 359 15.61 -3.01 29.90
C GLY A 359 14.65 -2.83 31.06
N LEU A 360 14.51 -1.58 31.51
CA LEU A 360 13.46 -1.21 32.44
C LEU A 360 12.07 -1.45 31.83
N PRO A 361 11.10 -1.93 32.63
CA PRO A 361 9.73 -2.14 32.15
C PRO A 361 9.07 -0.82 31.77
N TRP A 362 8.08 -0.91 30.89
CA TRP A 362 7.30 0.25 30.47
C TRP A 362 6.58 0.87 31.69
N PRO A 363 6.54 2.20 31.87
CA PRO A 363 6.96 3.26 30.96
C PRO A 363 8.39 3.80 31.20
N LEU A 364 9.18 3.16 32.08
CA LEU A 364 10.49 3.65 32.50
C LEU A 364 11.56 3.42 31.42
N GLY A 365 11.38 2.39 30.61
CA GLY A 365 12.21 2.08 29.45
C GLY A 365 11.38 1.79 28.20
N ARG A 366 11.94 2.11 27.03
CA ARG A 366 11.38 1.78 25.73
C ARG A 366 12.52 1.50 24.75
N VAL A 367 12.29 0.64 23.77
CA VAL A 367 13.22 0.41 22.66
C VAL A 367 12.52 0.84 21.38
N LEU A 368 13.13 1.76 20.63
CA LEU A 368 12.69 2.15 19.29
C LEU A 368 13.43 1.30 18.26
N ALA A 369 12.69 0.59 17.41
CA ALA A 369 13.29 -0.17 16.33
C ALA A 369 13.79 0.77 15.23
N VAL A 370 15.03 0.57 14.83
CA VAL A 370 15.70 1.30 13.74
C VAL A 370 16.34 0.28 12.84
N ASP A 371 16.35 0.57 11.55
CA ASP A 371 16.96 -0.31 10.57
C ASP A 371 18.48 -0.43 10.75
N ASN A 372 19.01 -1.64 10.50
CA ASN A 372 20.43 -1.94 10.57
C ASN A 372 20.94 -2.43 9.21
N GLY A 373 21.45 -1.50 8.41
CA GLY A 373 22.06 -1.80 7.12
C GLY A 373 21.09 -2.23 6.02
N THR A 374 19.77 -2.04 6.21
CA THR A 374 18.79 -2.22 5.13
C THR A 374 19.00 -1.14 4.07
N LEU A 375 18.90 -1.55 2.81
CA LEU A 375 19.00 -0.64 1.67
C LEU A 375 17.60 -0.16 1.30
N HIS A 376 17.46 1.15 1.23
CA HIS A 376 16.24 1.81 0.79
C HIS A 376 16.49 2.45 -0.56
N GLU A 377 15.56 2.22 -1.48
CA GLU A 377 15.54 2.85 -2.79
C GLU A 377 14.45 3.91 -2.82
N LEU A 378 14.81 5.11 -3.26
CA LEU A 378 13.91 6.25 -3.29
C LEU A 378 14.00 6.97 -4.64
N ALA A 379 12.86 7.03 -5.33
CA ALA A 379 12.68 7.88 -6.50
C ALA A 379 12.37 9.32 -6.09
N THR A 380 12.74 10.28 -6.95
CA THR A 380 12.51 11.72 -6.73
C THR A 380 11.04 12.13 -6.75
N SER A 381 10.22 11.41 -7.51
CA SER A 381 8.77 11.59 -7.67
C SER A 381 8.04 10.24 -7.55
N GLY A 382 6.73 10.27 -7.31
CA GLY A 382 5.91 9.08 -7.07
C GLY A 382 5.85 8.66 -5.59
N ASP A 383 4.70 8.13 -5.17
CA ASP A 383 4.50 7.64 -3.81
C ASP A 383 5.42 6.44 -3.55
N ALA A 384 6.21 6.50 -2.47
CA ALA A 384 7.08 5.41 -2.02
C ALA A 384 6.31 4.11 -1.65
N GLY A 385 4.97 4.17 -1.63
CA GLY A 385 4.09 3.07 -1.24
C GLY A 385 3.56 2.21 -2.40
N LEU A 386 3.82 2.55 -3.66
CA LEU A 386 3.44 1.71 -4.80
C LEU A 386 4.64 0.83 -5.20
N ALA A 387 4.96 -0.15 -4.37
CA ALA A 387 5.76 -1.28 -4.84
C ALA A 387 5.02 -1.84 -6.06
N ASP A 388 5.70 -1.90 -7.20
CA ASP A 388 5.11 -2.53 -8.39
C ASP A 388 4.62 -3.92 -7.98
N PRO A 389 3.37 -4.28 -8.31
CA PRO A 389 2.87 -5.61 -8.01
C PRO A 389 3.84 -6.63 -8.63
N LEU A 390 4.23 -7.64 -7.86
CA LEU A 390 5.12 -8.71 -8.32
C LEU A 390 4.52 -9.30 -9.60
N SER A 391 5.12 -8.96 -10.75
CA SER A 391 4.71 -9.48 -12.05
C SER A 391 5.17 -10.93 -12.19
N ASP A 392 4.36 -11.75 -12.87
CA ASP A 392 4.74 -13.12 -13.22
C ASP A 392 6.04 -13.09 -14.04
N ALA A 393 6.97 -14.02 -13.75
CA ALA A 393 8.29 -14.05 -14.38
C ALA A 393 8.21 -14.32 -15.90
N GLU A 394 7.15 -15.02 -16.32
CA GLU A 394 6.87 -15.35 -17.73
C GLU A 394 5.80 -14.42 -18.35
N GLY A 395 5.38 -13.37 -17.63
CA GLY A 395 4.40 -12.40 -18.10
C GLY A 395 4.99 -11.34 -19.04
N PRO A 396 4.14 -10.53 -19.70
CA PRO A 396 4.62 -9.34 -20.39
C PRO A 396 5.31 -8.40 -19.38
N PRO A 397 6.40 -7.71 -19.77
CA PRO A 397 7.11 -6.82 -18.87
C PRO A 397 6.16 -5.74 -18.34
N PRO A 398 6.27 -5.37 -17.06
CA PRO A 398 5.41 -4.35 -16.47
C PRO A 398 5.61 -3.02 -17.19
N VAL A 399 4.53 -2.24 -17.30
CA VAL A 399 4.55 -0.94 -18.00
C VAL A 399 5.53 0.03 -17.35
N SER A 400 5.78 -0.11 -16.04
CA SER A 400 6.79 0.66 -15.30
C SER A 400 8.24 0.41 -15.74
N ALA A 401 8.53 -0.74 -16.38
CA ALA A 401 9.84 -1.05 -16.91
C ALA A 401 10.07 -0.48 -18.33
N ASN A 402 9.05 0.08 -18.98
CA ASN A 402 9.21 0.74 -20.27
C ASN A 402 10.09 1.99 -20.10
N ARG A 403 11.19 2.09 -20.86
CA ARG A 403 12.16 3.21 -20.81
C ARG A 403 12.17 4.06 -22.10
N LEU A 404 11.14 3.93 -22.93
CA LEU A 404 11.05 4.65 -24.20
C LEU A 404 10.66 6.13 -23.97
N TRP A 405 11.26 7.05 -24.74
CA TRP A 405 11.06 8.50 -24.57
C TRP A 405 9.63 8.98 -24.87
N ASP A 406 8.83 8.19 -25.59
CA ASP A 406 7.44 8.52 -25.94
C ASP A 406 6.42 8.07 -24.86
N ALA A 407 6.88 7.38 -23.81
CA ALA A 407 6.08 6.98 -22.67
C ALA A 407 6.42 7.85 -21.45
N ALA A 408 5.41 8.12 -20.62
CA ALA A 408 5.60 8.76 -19.32
C ALA A 408 5.95 7.70 -18.27
N HIS A 409 7.00 7.93 -17.49
CA HIS A 409 7.43 7.02 -16.42
C HIS A 409 6.83 7.47 -15.08
N VAL A 410 6.38 6.52 -14.24
CA VAL A 410 5.72 6.84 -12.95
C VAL A 410 6.63 7.59 -11.98
N ALA A 411 7.93 7.30 -12.05
CA ALA A 411 8.98 7.89 -11.20
C ALA A 411 9.70 9.08 -11.86
N GLU A 412 9.23 9.58 -13.01
CA GLU A 412 9.87 10.73 -13.65
C GLU A 412 9.50 12.05 -12.97
N ASN A 413 10.47 12.95 -12.87
CA ASN A 413 10.25 14.31 -12.40
C ASN A 413 10.69 15.31 -13.47
N ALA A 414 9.85 16.31 -13.74
CA ALA A 414 10.17 17.37 -14.68
C ALA A 414 11.12 18.37 -14.01
N GLN A 415 12.28 18.60 -14.62
CA GLN A 415 13.27 19.57 -14.17
C GLN A 415 13.52 20.62 -15.23
N VAL A 416 13.86 21.82 -14.76
CA VAL A 416 14.25 22.94 -15.62
C VAL A 416 15.75 22.92 -15.83
N ILE A 417 16.17 23.03 -17.09
CA ILE A 417 17.57 23.08 -17.50
C ILE A 417 17.85 24.36 -18.28
N ALA A 418 19.12 24.74 -18.35
CA ALA A 418 19.57 25.86 -19.16
C ALA A 418 19.43 25.52 -20.65
N GLY A 419 18.79 26.40 -21.40
CA GLY A 419 18.64 26.32 -22.84
C GLY A 419 19.31 27.49 -23.56
N SER A 420 19.52 27.32 -24.86
CA SER A 420 19.88 28.42 -25.75
C SER A 420 18.99 28.41 -26.98
N ASP A 421 18.42 29.54 -27.33
CA ASP A 421 17.67 29.75 -28.57
C ASP A 421 18.29 30.90 -29.37
N GLY A 422 18.91 30.58 -30.52
CA GLY A 422 19.56 31.58 -31.38
C GLY A 422 20.61 32.45 -30.68
N GLY A 423 21.33 31.91 -29.68
CA GLY A 423 22.31 32.64 -28.88
C GLY A 423 21.74 33.43 -27.68
N ARG A 424 20.43 33.38 -27.45
CA ARG A 424 19.78 33.94 -26.25
C ARG A 424 19.63 32.85 -25.18
N GLN A 425 19.82 33.22 -23.92
CA GLN A 425 19.55 32.34 -22.79
C GLN A 425 18.05 32.02 -22.72
N SER A 426 17.72 30.74 -22.63
CA SER A 426 16.37 30.24 -22.47
C SER A 426 16.34 29.12 -21.43
N PHE A 427 15.15 28.59 -21.16
CA PHE A 427 14.97 27.43 -20.29
C PHE A 427 14.29 26.32 -21.08
N GLN A 428 14.70 25.09 -20.82
CA GLN A 428 14.06 23.89 -21.36
C GLN A 428 13.62 23.01 -20.20
N ILE A 429 12.68 22.12 -20.48
CA ILE A 429 12.17 21.15 -19.50
C ILE A 429 12.59 19.76 -19.97
N VAL A 430 13.11 18.97 -19.04
CA VAL A 430 13.44 17.56 -19.25
C VAL A 430 12.80 16.73 -18.15
N ASN A 431 12.33 15.55 -18.51
CA ASN A 431 11.93 14.54 -17.55
C ASN A 431 13.15 13.69 -17.21
N MET A 432 13.34 13.43 -15.91
CA MET A 432 14.41 12.55 -15.44
C MET A 432 13.91 11.56 -14.41
N ASP A 433 14.51 10.37 -14.44
CA ASP A 433 14.34 9.34 -13.44
C ASP A 433 15.67 9.19 -12.69
N VAL A 434 15.66 9.62 -11.42
CA VAL A 434 16.83 9.58 -10.54
C VAL A 434 16.45 8.80 -9.29
N ARG A 435 17.26 7.78 -8.99
CA ARG A 435 17.10 6.91 -7.84
C ARG A 435 18.21 7.12 -6.84
N PHE A 436 17.83 7.26 -5.59
CA PHE A 436 18.73 7.37 -4.45
C PHE A 436 18.70 6.06 -3.67
N ILE A 437 19.84 5.38 -3.62
CA ILE A 437 20.04 4.20 -2.78
C ILE A 437 20.69 4.68 -1.50
N TYR A 438 19.99 4.57 -0.39
CA TYR A 438 20.44 5.06 0.91
C TYR A 438 20.24 4.00 2.00
N ARG A 439 20.91 4.21 3.13
CA ARG A 439 20.70 3.46 4.36
C ARG A 439 20.91 4.37 5.56
N ILE A 440 20.44 3.96 6.73
CA ILE A 440 20.87 4.58 7.99
C ILE A 440 22.31 4.14 8.27
N GLY A 441 23.19 5.06 8.64
CA GLY A 441 24.62 4.81 8.90
C GLY A 441 24.83 3.70 9.93
N LEU A 442 25.90 2.90 9.80
CA LEU A 442 26.09 1.65 10.59
C LEU A 442 26.49 1.90 12.04
N ASP A 443 26.84 3.13 12.40
CA ASP A 443 27.24 3.56 13.72
C ASP A 443 26.03 3.88 14.63
N ASP A 444 26.27 3.85 15.94
CA ASP A 444 25.23 4.10 16.94
C ASP A 444 24.74 5.55 16.91
N ALA A 445 25.61 6.51 16.58
CA ALA A 445 25.25 7.92 16.50
C ALA A 445 24.25 8.17 15.36
N SER A 446 24.49 7.60 14.17
CA SER A 446 23.56 7.64 13.04
C SER A 446 22.18 7.05 13.37
N ALA A 447 22.12 5.96 14.14
CA ALA A 447 20.84 5.36 14.54
C ALA A 447 20.01 6.32 15.42
N ILE A 448 20.68 6.99 16.37
CA ILE A 448 20.05 7.99 17.24
C ILE A 448 19.63 9.20 16.42
N ALA A 449 20.53 9.75 15.61
CA ALA A 449 20.29 10.89 14.73
C ALA A 449 19.07 10.66 13.81
N ALA A 450 19.01 9.52 13.13
CA ALA A 450 17.89 9.18 12.25
C ALA A 450 16.54 9.06 12.99
N THR A 451 16.57 8.71 14.27
CA THR A 451 15.36 8.54 15.10
C THR A 451 14.84 9.86 15.68
N TYR A 452 15.74 10.76 16.08
CA TYR A 452 15.38 11.97 16.83
C TYR A 452 15.46 13.27 16.03
N HIS A 453 16.33 13.35 15.03
CA HIS A 453 16.47 14.55 14.20
C HIS A 453 15.51 14.54 13.01
N THR A 454 15.04 13.35 12.63
CA THR A 454 14.17 13.17 11.46
C THR A 454 12.91 12.40 11.82
N ARG A 455 11.74 12.93 11.44
CA ARG A 455 10.45 12.23 11.62
C ARG A 455 10.20 11.20 10.52
N ASP A 456 10.56 11.55 9.28
CA ASP A 456 10.41 10.71 8.10
C ASP A 456 11.67 10.86 7.23
N VAL A 457 12.50 9.82 7.24
CA VAL A 457 13.79 9.80 6.53
C VAL A 457 13.58 9.85 5.01
N ALA A 458 12.60 9.11 4.48
CA ALA A 458 12.35 9.07 3.05
C ALA A 458 11.88 10.43 2.54
N GLN A 459 11.00 11.11 3.28
CA GLN A 459 10.55 12.46 2.93
C GLN A 459 11.71 13.47 3.00
N LEU A 460 12.57 13.37 4.02
CA LEU A 460 13.75 14.24 4.14
C LEU A 460 14.68 14.08 2.94
N VAL A 461 15.10 12.84 2.63
CA VAL A 461 16.00 12.56 1.50
C VAL A 461 15.37 13.06 0.20
N ARG A 462 14.07 12.81 -0.03
CA ARG A 462 13.36 13.30 -1.24
C ARG A 462 13.39 14.81 -1.35
N SER A 463 13.14 15.52 -0.25
CA SER A 463 13.10 16.99 -0.24
C SER A 463 14.48 17.61 -0.54
N ILE A 464 15.55 17.04 0.04
CA ILE A 464 16.92 17.48 -0.20
C ILE A 464 17.35 17.14 -1.62
N ALA A 465 17.10 15.91 -2.06
CA ALA A 465 17.38 15.47 -3.42
C ALA A 465 16.74 16.38 -4.46
N ASN A 466 15.44 16.67 -4.34
CA ASN A 466 14.75 17.56 -5.28
C ASN A 466 15.33 18.98 -5.27
N ARG A 467 15.70 19.52 -4.11
CA ARG A 467 16.38 20.83 -4.03
C ARG A 467 17.72 20.82 -4.75
N VAL A 468 18.56 19.80 -4.50
CA VAL A 468 19.87 19.65 -5.12
C VAL A 468 19.74 19.48 -6.62
N LEU A 469 18.81 18.64 -7.08
CA LEU A 469 18.55 18.42 -8.51
C LEU A 469 18.12 19.72 -9.21
N VAL A 470 17.15 20.46 -8.67
CA VAL A 470 16.73 21.74 -9.26
C VAL A 470 17.92 22.70 -9.40
N HIS A 471 18.76 22.80 -8.36
CA HIS A 471 19.90 23.71 -8.37
C HIS A 471 21.02 23.27 -9.33
N ASP A 472 21.38 21.99 -9.34
CA ASP A 472 22.46 21.49 -10.21
C ASP A 472 22.05 21.53 -11.70
N PHE A 473 20.82 21.16 -12.01
CA PHE A 473 20.33 21.09 -13.40
C PHE A 473 20.02 22.45 -14.01
N ALA A 474 19.62 23.44 -13.21
CA ALA A 474 19.40 24.81 -13.70
C ALA A 474 20.65 25.42 -14.38
N ASN A 475 21.85 24.91 -14.06
CA ASN A 475 23.13 25.37 -14.61
C ASN A 475 23.66 24.52 -15.76
N ARG A 476 22.92 23.49 -16.22
CA ARG A 476 23.36 22.55 -17.26
C ARG A 476 22.47 22.61 -18.49
N SER A 477 23.06 22.40 -19.66
CA SER A 477 22.33 22.25 -20.93
C SER A 477 21.99 20.80 -21.25
N LEU A 478 21.02 20.58 -22.14
CA LEU A 478 20.58 19.25 -22.55
C LEU A 478 21.73 18.38 -23.07
N ASP A 479 22.59 18.92 -23.95
CA ASP A 479 23.75 18.21 -24.49
C ASP A 479 24.74 17.81 -23.40
N GLY A 480 24.90 18.66 -22.37
CA GLY A 480 25.73 18.36 -21.20
C GLY A 480 25.16 17.23 -20.33
N LEU A 481 23.83 17.05 -20.33
CA LEU A 481 23.14 16.01 -19.56
C LEU A 481 23.03 14.68 -20.32
N LEU A 482 22.86 14.73 -21.64
CA LEU A 482 22.79 13.55 -22.49
C LEU A 482 24.17 12.95 -22.80
N GLY A 483 25.26 13.70 -22.56
CA GLY A 483 26.64 13.31 -22.82
C GLY A 483 27.24 12.22 -21.90
N ALA A 484 28.54 11.97 -22.08
CA ALA A 484 29.25 10.76 -21.63
C ALA A 484 29.51 10.61 -20.11
N GLN A 485 28.97 11.48 -19.24
CA GLN A 485 29.33 11.48 -17.81
C GLN A 485 28.13 11.35 -16.85
N ARG A 486 27.12 10.54 -17.19
CA ARG A 486 25.97 10.26 -16.29
C ARG A 486 26.41 9.70 -14.93
N GLU A 487 27.47 8.90 -14.89
CA GLU A 487 28.04 8.37 -13.65
C GLU A 487 28.68 9.47 -12.78
N ALA A 488 29.37 10.43 -13.40
CA ALA A 488 29.93 11.57 -12.68
C ALA A 488 28.82 12.48 -12.14
N LEU A 489 27.79 12.73 -12.95
CA LEU A 489 26.61 13.48 -12.53
C LEU A 489 25.94 12.83 -11.31
N GLY A 490 25.73 11.50 -11.35
CA GLY A 490 25.19 10.76 -10.20
C GLY A 490 26.05 10.92 -8.95
N ARG A 491 27.38 10.81 -9.06
CA ARG A 491 28.31 11.03 -7.93
C ARG A 491 28.23 12.46 -7.37
N ASP A 492 28.22 13.47 -8.23
CA ASP A 492 28.19 14.87 -7.83
C ASP A 492 26.88 15.19 -7.08
N ILE A 493 25.75 14.74 -7.61
CA ILE A 493 24.43 14.87 -6.95
C ILE A 493 24.44 14.12 -5.61
N GLY A 494 24.92 12.88 -5.58
CA GLY A 494 24.99 12.07 -4.37
C GLY A 494 25.82 12.74 -3.27
N ASN A 495 26.97 13.31 -3.62
CA ASN A 495 27.83 14.05 -2.69
C ASN A 495 27.16 15.32 -2.16
N ALA A 496 26.47 16.07 -3.02
CA ALA A 496 25.75 17.27 -2.62
C ALA A 496 24.57 16.94 -1.68
N VAL A 497 23.82 15.87 -1.97
CA VAL A 497 22.74 15.38 -1.09
C VAL A 497 23.31 14.90 0.25
N GLN A 498 24.42 14.15 0.24
CA GLN A 498 25.07 13.70 1.47
C GLN A 498 25.54 14.89 2.33
N ALA A 499 26.18 15.89 1.73
CA ALA A 499 26.65 17.07 2.46
C ALA A 499 25.50 17.84 3.14
N ASP A 500 24.33 17.88 2.52
CA ASP A 500 23.14 18.49 3.11
C ASP A 500 22.52 17.62 4.21
N LEU A 501 22.51 16.29 4.05
CA LEU A 501 22.08 15.33 5.07
C LEU A 501 22.99 15.32 6.30
N ASP A 502 24.29 15.51 6.11
CA ASP A 502 25.30 15.60 7.17
C ASP A 502 25.14 16.91 7.95
N ARG A 503 24.83 18.02 7.26
CA ARG A 503 24.58 19.32 7.89
C ARG A 503 23.36 19.31 8.82
N LEU A 504 22.39 18.45 8.52
CA LEU A 504 21.20 18.25 9.34
C LEU A 504 21.37 17.16 10.39
N ASP A 505 22.56 16.55 10.48
CA ASP A 505 22.84 15.41 11.34
C ASP A 505 21.75 14.34 11.26
N SER A 506 21.43 13.93 10.03
CA SER A 506 20.30 13.03 9.77
C SER A 506 20.61 11.55 10.09
N GLY A 507 21.88 11.18 10.21
CA GLY A 507 22.31 9.78 10.36
C GLY A 507 22.10 8.92 9.10
N VAL A 508 21.85 9.54 7.95
CA VAL A 508 21.56 8.86 6.68
C VAL A 508 22.81 8.88 5.79
N GLN A 509 23.09 7.74 5.15
CA GLN A 509 24.17 7.57 4.19
C GLN A 509 23.61 7.25 2.80
N ILE A 510 23.92 8.10 1.83
CA ILE A 510 23.74 7.85 0.40
C ILE A 510 24.85 6.91 -0.06
N LEU A 511 24.47 5.78 -0.64
CA LEU A 511 25.41 4.78 -1.17
C LEU A 511 25.61 4.95 -2.66
N ALA A 512 24.52 5.23 -3.38
CA ALA A 512 24.55 5.45 -4.81
C ALA A 512 23.41 6.37 -5.24
N THR A 513 23.67 7.14 -6.28
CA THR A 513 22.65 7.90 -7.01
C THR A 513 22.70 7.45 -8.45
N ALA A 514 21.64 6.80 -8.91
CA ALA A 514 21.53 6.29 -10.26
C ALA A 514 20.64 7.22 -11.08
N VAL A 515 21.18 7.75 -12.17
CA VAL A 515 20.42 8.49 -13.17
C VAL A 515 20.02 7.52 -14.26
N GLU A 516 18.77 7.04 -14.21
CA GLU A 516 18.30 5.97 -15.09
C GLU A 516 17.94 6.50 -16.48
N ALA A 517 17.23 7.63 -16.52
CA ALA A 517 16.78 8.22 -17.76
C ALA A 517 16.80 9.76 -17.68
N ILE A 518 17.19 10.39 -18.78
CA ILE A 518 17.00 11.83 -19.03
C ILE A 518 16.44 11.92 -20.44
N HIS A 519 15.26 12.49 -20.59
CA HIS A 519 14.62 12.66 -21.89
C HIS A 519 13.74 13.91 -21.93
N PRO A 520 13.48 14.47 -23.11
CA PRO A 520 12.41 15.44 -23.27
C PRO A 520 11.05 14.86 -22.83
N PRO A 521 10.08 15.70 -22.44
CA PRO A 521 8.73 15.23 -22.16
C PRO A 521 8.17 14.40 -23.32
N ALA A 522 7.38 13.36 -23.02
CA ALA A 522 6.89 12.41 -24.02
C ALA A 522 6.20 13.08 -25.23
N GLY A 523 5.43 14.16 -25.01
CA GLY A 523 4.79 14.93 -26.07
C GLY A 523 5.76 15.65 -27.03
N ALA A 524 7.01 15.87 -26.63
CA ALA A 524 8.05 16.52 -27.42
C ALA A 524 9.07 15.54 -28.03
N ALA A 525 9.09 14.27 -27.61
CA ALA A 525 10.10 13.29 -28.01
C ALA A 525 10.24 13.17 -29.55
N ASN A 526 9.13 13.08 -30.27
CA ASN A 526 9.13 12.98 -31.74
C ASN A 526 9.72 14.22 -32.42
N ALA A 527 9.47 15.42 -31.87
CA ALA A 527 10.04 16.65 -32.41
C ALA A 527 11.57 16.67 -32.22
N TYR A 528 12.05 16.24 -31.05
CA TYR A 528 13.48 16.11 -30.77
C TYR A 528 14.17 15.07 -31.67
N HIS A 529 13.55 13.90 -31.87
CA HIS A 529 14.05 12.91 -32.83
C HIS A 529 14.13 13.49 -34.24
N GLY A 530 13.13 14.29 -34.65
CA GLY A 530 13.13 14.98 -35.94
C GLY A 530 14.30 15.95 -36.10
N VAL A 531 14.59 16.77 -35.08
CA VAL A 531 15.73 17.72 -35.10
C VAL A 531 17.06 16.96 -35.16
N GLN A 532 17.24 15.91 -34.34
CA GLN A 532 18.45 15.09 -34.37
C GLN A 532 18.64 14.41 -35.73
N ALA A 533 17.58 13.82 -36.29
CA ALA A 533 17.62 13.19 -37.61
C ALA A 533 17.99 14.20 -38.70
N ALA A 534 17.43 15.41 -38.66
CA ALA A 534 17.77 16.49 -39.59
C ALA A 534 19.23 16.94 -39.45
N GLN A 535 19.75 17.06 -38.21
CA GLN A 535 21.14 17.43 -37.96
C GLN A 535 22.13 16.36 -38.43
N ILE A 536 21.85 15.08 -38.15
CA ILE A 536 22.63 13.94 -38.66
C ILE A 536 22.59 13.92 -40.19
N GLY A 537 21.41 14.11 -40.79
CA GLY A 537 21.24 14.19 -42.24
C GLY A 537 22.05 15.33 -42.86
N ALA A 538 22.02 16.52 -42.26
CA ALA A 538 22.82 17.66 -42.70
C ALA A 538 24.34 17.38 -42.60
N GLN A 539 24.80 16.78 -41.50
CA GLN A 539 26.21 16.39 -41.34
C GLN A 539 26.62 15.32 -42.35
N ALA A 540 25.76 14.35 -42.62
CA ALA A 540 25.99 13.31 -43.62
C ALA A 540 26.13 13.92 -45.03
N LEU A 541 25.23 14.82 -45.43
CA LEU A 541 25.32 15.54 -46.71
C LEU A 541 26.62 16.35 -46.82
N VAL A 542 27.00 17.09 -45.77
CA VAL A 542 28.27 17.84 -45.75
C VAL A 542 29.47 16.90 -45.88
N ALA A 543 29.46 15.76 -45.19
CA ALA A 543 30.53 14.76 -45.27
C ALA A 543 30.59 14.13 -46.67
N GLU A 544 29.44 13.84 -47.28
CA GLU A 544 29.33 13.30 -48.64
C GLU A 544 29.89 14.28 -49.67
N GLU A 545 29.47 15.54 -49.63
CA GLU A 545 29.95 16.59 -50.54
C GLU A 545 31.46 16.86 -50.37
N ARG A 546 31.96 16.85 -49.13
CA ARG A 546 33.41 16.90 -48.86
C ARG A 546 34.13 15.69 -49.48
N GLY A 547 33.54 14.50 -49.39
CA GLY A 547 34.07 13.30 -50.03
C GLY A 547 34.08 13.39 -51.55
N GLN A 548 33.01 13.91 -52.17
CA GLN A 548 32.93 14.15 -53.62
C GLN A 548 34.00 15.16 -54.07
N ALA A 549 34.12 16.30 -53.38
CA ALA A 549 35.12 17.31 -53.67
C ALA A 549 36.55 16.76 -53.55
N ALA A 550 36.84 15.97 -52.51
CA ALA A 550 38.14 15.33 -52.33
C ALA A 550 38.44 14.32 -53.46
N ARG A 551 37.46 13.52 -53.88
CA ARG A 551 37.60 12.60 -55.03
C ARG A 551 37.89 13.35 -56.32
N GLN A 552 37.15 14.42 -56.61
CA GLN A 552 37.36 15.20 -57.82
C GLN A 552 38.73 15.88 -57.84
N ALA A 553 39.18 16.43 -56.70
CA ALA A 553 40.52 16.99 -56.57
C ALA A 553 41.61 15.93 -56.78
N ALA A 554 41.43 14.73 -56.23
CA ALA A 554 42.36 13.62 -56.42
C ALA A 554 42.43 13.17 -57.90
N LEU A 555 41.28 13.03 -58.57
CA LEU A 555 41.22 12.70 -60.00
C LEU A 555 41.87 13.78 -60.87
N ALA A 556 41.64 15.06 -60.58
CA ALA A 556 42.28 16.17 -61.30
C ALA A 556 43.81 16.14 -61.14
N ARG A 557 44.32 15.89 -59.92
CA ARG A 557 45.76 15.73 -59.66
C ARG A 557 46.33 14.51 -60.38
N GLN A 558 45.62 13.38 -60.37
CA GLN A 558 46.02 12.18 -61.09
C GLN A 558 46.14 12.45 -62.59
N ASN A 559 45.14 13.09 -63.20
CA ASN A 559 45.16 13.42 -64.62
C ASN A 559 46.32 14.37 -64.97
N ALA A 560 46.56 15.40 -64.16
CA ALA A 560 47.68 16.33 -64.37
C ALA A 560 49.04 15.61 -64.28
N ALA A 561 49.20 14.72 -63.30
CA ALA A 561 50.41 13.90 -63.16
C ALA A 561 50.61 13.01 -64.38
N VAL A 562 49.59 12.24 -64.79
CA VAL A 562 49.65 11.37 -65.98
C VAL A 562 50.03 12.14 -67.24
N GLN A 563 49.48 13.34 -67.46
CA GLN A 563 49.82 14.16 -68.62
C GLN A 563 51.26 14.67 -68.56
N THR A 564 51.72 15.11 -67.39
CA THR A 564 53.10 15.60 -67.20
C THR A 564 54.11 14.46 -67.35
N ASP A 565 53.85 13.32 -66.74
CA ASP A 565 54.69 12.13 -66.80
C ASP A 565 54.76 11.60 -68.23
N LYS A 566 53.64 11.57 -68.96
CA LYS A 566 53.62 11.20 -70.38
C LYS A 566 54.43 12.16 -71.23
N ALA A 567 54.24 13.47 -71.07
CA ALA A 567 55.02 14.46 -71.81
C ALA A 567 56.53 14.35 -71.53
N SER A 568 56.90 14.07 -70.27
CA SER A 568 58.30 13.83 -69.89
C SER A 568 58.85 12.54 -70.50
N ALA A 569 58.06 11.46 -70.48
CA ALA A 569 58.43 10.18 -71.09
C ALA A 569 58.64 10.33 -72.61
N ASP A 570 57.69 10.98 -73.31
CA ASP A 570 57.77 11.25 -74.74
C ASP A 570 59.00 12.11 -75.07
N ALA A 571 59.29 13.14 -74.27
CA ALA A 571 60.47 13.99 -74.45
C ALA A 571 61.79 13.21 -74.26
N HIS A 572 61.86 12.35 -73.23
CA HIS A 572 63.01 11.47 -73.01
C HIS A 572 63.16 10.44 -74.14
N GLU A 573 62.07 9.85 -74.62
CA GLU A 573 62.08 8.90 -75.75
C GLU A 573 62.58 9.58 -77.03
N ILE A 574 62.07 10.76 -77.37
CA ILE A 574 62.50 11.53 -78.54
C ILE A 574 63.99 11.86 -78.43
N THR A 575 64.44 12.34 -77.27
CA THR A 575 65.85 12.72 -77.05
C THR A 575 66.77 11.51 -77.14
N ALA A 576 66.41 10.39 -76.49
CA ALA A 576 67.17 9.15 -76.53
C ALA A 576 67.24 8.58 -77.95
N ARG A 577 66.13 8.62 -78.70
CA ARG A 577 66.08 8.18 -80.10
C ARG A 577 66.95 9.07 -80.99
N ALA A 578 66.91 10.39 -80.81
CA ALA A 578 67.76 11.32 -81.56
C ALA A 578 69.25 11.10 -81.25
N GLN A 579 69.62 10.87 -79.97
CA GLN A 579 70.99 10.53 -79.57
C GLN A 579 71.45 9.20 -80.17
N ALA A 580 70.61 8.17 -80.13
CA ALA A 580 70.90 6.87 -80.75
C ALA A 580 71.10 7.02 -82.26
N GLN A 581 70.29 7.83 -82.94
CA GLN A 581 70.43 8.13 -84.36
C GLN A 581 71.71 8.91 -84.66
N ASP A 582 72.09 9.90 -83.84
CA ASP A 582 73.36 10.64 -84.00
C ASP A 582 74.58 9.73 -83.83
N ILE A 583 74.59 8.87 -82.80
CA ILE A 583 75.65 7.88 -82.59
C ILE A 583 75.74 6.92 -83.78
N ALA A 584 74.60 6.37 -84.23
CA ALA A 584 74.54 5.49 -85.38
C ALA A 584 75.07 6.19 -86.64
N PHE A 585 74.61 7.40 -86.93
CA PHE A 585 75.06 8.18 -88.08
C PHE A 585 76.57 8.48 -88.03
N LYS A 586 77.11 8.83 -86.87
CA LYS A 586 78.56 9.04 -86.70
C LYS A 586 79.35 7.76 -86.93
N ALA A 587 78.88 6.63 -86.41
CA ALA A 587 79.51 5.33 -86.63
C ALA A 587 79.46 4.93 -88.11
N GLU A 588 78.31 5.08 -88.78
CA GLU A 588 78.15 4.81 -90.21
C GLU A 588 79.00 5.76 -91.07
N SER A 589 79.07 7.05 -90.74
CA SER A 589 79.95 8.03 -91.41
C SER A 589 81.43 7.68 -91.27
N ALA A 590 81.85 7.19 -90.11
CA ALA A 590 83.23 6.74 -89.88
C ALA A 590 83.53 5.46 -90.68
N ALA A 591 82.62 4.48 -90.67
CA ALA A 591 82.73 3.25 -91.45
C ALA A 591 82.79 3.54 -92.96
N TRP A 592 81.93 4.44 -93.46
CA TRP A 592 81.96 4.90 -94.85
C TRP A 592 83.30 5.55 -95.22
N ARG A 593 83.84 6.44 -94.37
CA ARG A 593 85.14 7.08 -94.61
C ARG A 593 86.29 6.07 -94.69
N GLN A 594 86.18 4.93 -93.99
CA GLN A 594 87.22 3.89 -93.97
C GLN A 594 87.08 2.88 -95.12
N ALA A 595 85.86 2.46 -95.47
CA ALA A 595 85.61 1.34 -96.40
C ALA A 595 84.93 1.72 -97.73
N GLY A 596 84.42 2.95 -97.87
CA GLY A 596 83.80 3.45 -99.11
C GLY A 596 82.69 2.53 -99.65
N GLN A 597 82.72 2.22 -100.95
CA GLN A 597 81.67 1.42 -101.62
C GLN A 597 81.42 0.04 -100.99
N ALA A 598 82.42 -0.57 -100.34
CA ALA A 598 82.27 -1.86 -99.69
C ALA A 598 81.23 -1.81 -98.54
N PHE A 599 81.20 -0.72 -97.77
CA PHE A 599 80.23 -0.52 -96.69
C PHE A 599 78.79 -0.41 -97.21
N ILE A 600 78.56 0.28 -98.33
CA ILE A 600 77.22 0.43 -98.92
C ILE A 600 76.71 -0.92 -99.44
N LEU A 601 77.58 -1.72 -100.06
CA LEU A 601 77.22 -3.06 -100.50
C LEU A 601 76.87 -3.96 -99.32
N GLU A 602 77.69 -3.94 -98.25
CA GLU A 602 77.41 -4.71 -97.03
C GLU A 602 76.10 -4.28 -96.38
N GLN A 603 75.86 -2.97 -96.21
CA GLN A 603 74.61 -2.46 -95.63
C GLN A 603 73.40 -2.80 -96.50
N TYR A 604 73.53 -2.73 -97.83
CA TYR A 604 72.49 -3.16 -98.76
C TYR A 604 72.18 -4.65 -98.59
N LEU A 605 73.21 -5.51 -98.58
CA LEU A 605 73.04 -6.95 -98.40
C LEU A 605 72.50 -7.30 -97.00
N ALA A 606 72.92 -6.59 -95.95
CA ALA A 606 72.43 -6.76 -94.59
C ALA A 606 70.94 -6.36 -94.50
N ARG A 607 70.54 -5.21 -95.05
CA ARG A 607 69.13 -4.77 -95.11
C ARG A 607 68.30 -5.71 -95.99
N LEU A 608 68.83 -6.16 -97.12
CA LEU A 608 68.21 -7.16 -97.97
C LEU A 608 68.01 -8.47 -97.20
N SER A 609 69.02 -8.94 -96.46
CA SER A 609 68.93 -10.16 -95.63
C SER A 609 67.88 -10.02 -94.53
N GLN A 610 67.82 -8.87 -93.87
CA GLN A 610 66.89 -8.61 -92.77
C GLN A 610 65.45 -8.48 -93.28
N GLY A 611 65.26 -7.89 -94.47
CA GLY A 611 63.96 -7.82 -95.15
C GLY A 611 63.51 -9.18 -95.73
N LEU A 612 64.46 -9.96 -96.27
CA LEU A 612 64.20 -11.31 -96.79
C LEU A 612 64.01 -12.35 -95.67
N ALA A 613 64.45 -12.09 -94.44
CA ALA A 613 64.32 -13.02 -93.31
C ALA A 613 62.86 -13.42 -92.99
N ALA A 614 61.88 -12.59 -93.37
CA ALA A 614 60.45 -12.87 -93.24
C ALA A 614 59.72 -13.05 -94.59
N GLY A 615 60.46 -13.06 -95.72
CA GLY A 615 59.90 -13.16 -97.07
C GLY A 615 60.01 -14.57 -97.64
N ASN A 616 58.93 -15.09 -98.22
CA ASN A 616 58.97 -16.32 -99.00
C ASN A 616 59.66 -16.03 -100.35
N ALA A 617 60.85 -16.59 -100.58
CA ALA A 617 61.58 -16.44 -101.84
C ALA A 617 61.54 -17.75 -102.65
N LEU A 618 61.15 -17.66 -103.92
CA LEU A 618 61.25 -18.76 -104.88
C LEU A 618 62.57 -18.62 -105.65
N ILE A 619 63.50 -19.54 -105.42
CA ILE A 619 64.78 -19.57 -106.15
C ILE A 619 64.62 -20.51 -107.34
N ILE A 620 64.64 -19.96 -108.55
CA ILE A 620 64.64 -20.75 -109.78
C ILE A 620 66.09 -20.99 -110.19
N ASP A 621 66.55 -22.23 -110.03
CA ASP A 621 67.89 -22.66 -110.39
C ASP A 621 68.07 -22.71 -111.92
N HIS A 622 69.13 -22.08 -112.43
CA HIS A 622 69.56 -22.09 -113.84
C HIS A 622 69.75 -23.49 -114.45
N ARG A 623 69.87 -24.55 -113.63
CA ARG A 623 69.92 -25.95 -114.12
C ARG A 623 68.62 -26.44 -114.78
N LEU A 624 67.52 -25.72 -114.61
CA LEU A 624 66.22 -26.06 -115.19
C LEU A 624 66.06 -25.56 -116.64
N THR A 625 66.86 -24.57 -117.09
CA THR A 625 66.80 -24.03 -118.45
C THR A 625 68.15 -23.42 -118.86
N ALA A 626 68.81 -23.95 -119.90
CA ALA A 626 70.23 -23.73 -120.21
C ALA A 626 70.64 -22.32 -120.72
N ALA A 627 69.78 -21.29 -120.65
CA ALA A 627 70.04 -19.99 -121.27
C ALA A 627 69.74 -18.75 -120.40
N GLN A 628 69.50 -18.87 -119.09
CA GLN A 628 69.23 -17.71 -118.22
C GLN A 628 69.97 -17.78 -116.88
N ALA A 629 70.39 -16.61 -116.39
CA ALA A 629 70.97 -16.43 -115.06
C ALA A 629 69.91 -16.67 -113.96
N PRO A 630 70.30 -17.15 -112.76
CA PRO A 630 69.36 -17.35 -111.66
C PRO A 630 68.61 -16.05 -111.36
N THR A 631 67.29 -16.11 -111.38
CA THR A 631 66.42 -14.94 -111.19
C THR A 631 65.73 -15.07 -109.84
N LEU A 632 65.89 -14.05 -108.98
CA LEU A 632 65.18 -13.95 -107.71
C LEU A 632 63.84 -13.24 -107.98
N ASP A 633 62.73 -13.96 -107.86
CA ASP A 633 61.40 -13.38 -108.04
C ASP A 633 60.75 -13.12 -106.67
N LEU A 634 60.48 -11.85 -106.39
CA LEU A 634 59.95 -11.37 -105.10
C LEU A 634 58.43 -11.18 -105.14
N ARG A 635 57.75 -11.67 -106.19
CA ARG A 635 56.28 -11.66 -106.26
C ARG A 635 55.68 -12.64 -105.26
N THR A 636 54.50 -12.32 -104.73
CA THR A 636 53.76 -13.19 -103.82
C THR A 636 53.24 -14.40 -104.59
N PHE A 637 53.84 -15.57 -104.36
CA PHE A 637 53.37 -16.83 -104.95
C PHE A 637 52.38 -17.53 -104.01
N ALA A 638 51.28 -18.03 -104.56
CA ALA A 638 50.49 -19.03 -103.87
C ALA A 638 51.33 -20.32 -103.78
N SER A 639 51.48 -20.88 -102.59
CA SER A 639 52.16 -22.17 -102.41
C SER A 639 51.51 -23.23 -103.32
N PRO A 640 52.29 -24.12 -103.96
CA PRO A 640 51.73 -25.24 -104.72
C PRO A 640 50.75 -26.01 -103.83
N VAL A 641 49.51 -26.20 -104.31
CA VAL A 641 48.49 -26.98 -103.60
C VAL A 641 48.94 -28.45 -103.62
N ASP A 642 49.28 -28.98 -102.45
CA ASP A 642 49.46 -30.41 -102.26
C ASP A 642 48.07 -31.09 -102.31
N PRO A 643 47.81 -31.99 -103.26
CA PRO A 643 46.49 -32.62 -103.42
C PRO A 643 46.09 -33.53 -102.24
N THR A 644 46.95 -33.71 -101.22
CA THR A 644 46.73 -34.66 -100.14
C THR A 644 46.18 -34.08 -98.82
N THR A 645 46.00 -32.76 -98.69
CA THR A 645 45.51 -32.17 -97.42
C THR A 645 44.45 -31.08 -97.60
N SER A 646 43.32 -31.42 -98.23
CA SER A 646 42.10 -30.60 -98.15
C SER A 646 41.29 -30.95 -96.89
N ARG A 647 41.40 -30.14 -95.83
CA ARG A 647 40.27 -29.91 -94.90
C ARG A 647 40.40 -28.52 -94.24
N PRO A 648 39.41 -27.62 -94.39
CA PRO A 648 39.51 -26.27 -93.85
C PRO A 648 39.20 -26.22 -92.35
N GLN A 649 40.07 -25.54 -91.59
CA GLN A 649 39.84 -25.16 -90.21
C GLN A 649 39.00 -23.87 -90.22
N GLN A 650 37.72 -23.99 -89.84
CA GLN A 650 36.80 -22.87 -89.67
C GLN A 650 37.26 -21.95 -88.54
N GLU A 651 37.25 -20.67 -88.85
CA GLU A 651 37.39 -19.52 -87.96
C GLU A 651 36.48 -19.63 -86.72
N ARG A 652 37.03 -19.32 -85.55
CA ARG A 652 36.26 -18.76 -84.43
C ARG A 652 36.87 -17.42 -84.08
N ALA A 653 36.14 -16.35 -84.41
CA ALA A 653 36.27 -15.05 -83.78
C ALA A 653 35.17 -14.93 -82.72
N HIS A 654 35.58 -14.62 -81.49
CA HIS A 654 34.94 -13.62 -80.64
C HIS A 654 35.96 -13.11 -79.63
#